data_AF-A0A375AEK1-F1
#
_entry.id   AF-A0A375AEK1-F1
#
_cell.length_a   1.000
_cell.length_b   1.000
_cell.length_c   1.000
_cell.angle_alpha   90.00
_cell.angle_beta   90.00
_cell.angle_gamma   90.00
#
_symmetry.space_group_name_H-M   'P 1'
#
loop_
_entity.id
_entity.type
_entity.pdbx_description
1 polymer ?
#
loop_
_entity_poly.entity_id
_entity_poly.type
_entity_poly.pdbx_seq_one_letter_code
_entity_poly.pdbx_strand_id
1 'polypeptide(L)'
;MNILLIAECNKRALVETRRVLDQFAERKGERTWQTAITEEGLKTLRQLLRKTARRNTAVACHWIRSANHTELLWIVGNLRRFNPQGSVPTNRTGRDILRRQDENPWHSAEAFSLLAAIAGLFHDIGKANALFQAGLRGKGPRSQPLRHEWVSLRLFQAFVGEQDDTGWLTALAAIRAEEEAALLARVQQDERIPKSSPFGSLPPLAQVVGWLIVSHHRLPMFWDDKSGNPSPDLGEVSQWLTGLVSPCWNAVNHLRPDISTQEWQQVWQFPHGTPLQSRVWCEKARKFATRALTLPSLMTFGQLEQRLTVHLARLALMLADHHYSSSDATSGWQDPRYTVWANTDRKTGKLKQQLDEHCVGVAQNALLLGRSLPHLRDTLPAITRHKGFRQRSTDARFRWQDKAFDKVCAIREQAARHGFFGVNMASTGRGKTLANARIMYALADESVGCRFSVALGLRTLTLQTGDALRQRLTLDEDDLAVLIGSQAVQELHELRQQEQATRVVQTGSESAESLFSEHQYVSYDGSLDDGRLKTWLEKSPTLHQLLSAPVLVTTIDHLMPATESLRGGHQIAPMLRLLTSDLVLDEPDDFGLEDLPALCRLVNWAGMLGSRVLLSSATLPPALIRALFEAYLKGRAAWQQAYGEPGTPLSICCGWFDEFDSQCHQIADTQAFATQHQAFVTGRIDKLQQQEQRLRWAEIEPVASPTREASAVCRAVAHTLHQRVFALHQHHHQTHSGGKTVSLGVIRMANINPLVAVARALMAMPSPTDYLWGSDHLCIAY
;
A
#
# COMPACT_ATOMS: atom_id res chain seq x y z
N MET A 1 -39.24 9.59 3.31
CA MET A 1 -39.06 8.23 3.87
C MET A 1 -39.21 8.31 5.39
N ASN A 2 -39.84 7.33 6.04
CA ASN A 2 -39.92 7.26 7.51
C ASN A 2 -38.73 6.47 8.05
N ILE A 3 -37.84 7.15 8.77
CA ILE A 3 -36.56 6.59 9.20
C ILE A 3 -36.52 6.46 10.72
N LEU A 4 -36.04 5.31 11.19
CA LEU A 4 -35.70 5.01 12.58
C LEU A 4 -34.19 4.92 12.72
N LEU A 5 -33.63 5.61 13.72
CA LEU A 5 -32.20 5.63 14.01
C LEU A 5 -31.98 5.13 15.44
N ILE A 6 -31.08 4.17 15.60
CA ILE A 6 -30.73 3.57 16.90
C ILE A 6 -29.24 3.80 17.15
N ALA A 7 -28.90 4.48 18.25
CA ALA A 7 -27.51 4.81 18.59
C ALA A 7 -27.02 4.04 19.83
N GLU A 8 -26.17 3.04 19.60
CA GLU A 8 -25.44 2.32 20.65
C GLU A 8 -24.05 2.90 20.92
N CYS A 9 -23.95 4.23 20.79
CA CYS A 9 -22.72 4.97 21.03
C CYS A 9 -22.37 5.03 22.52
N ASN A 10 -21.07 5.11 22.84
CA ASN A 10 -20.59 5.28 24.21
C ASN A 10 -19.55 6.40 24.34
N LYS A 11 -19.39 6.95 25.55
CA LYS A 11 -18.45 8.04 25.87
C LYS A 11 -18.73 9.29 25.02
N ARG A 12 -17.69 10.05 24.65
CA ARG A 12 -17.79 11.26 23.81
C ARG A 12 -18.46 11.02 22.45
N ALA A 13 -18.46 9.79 21.95
CA ALA A 13 -19.15 9.47 20.69
C ALA A 13 -20.66 9.64 20.82
N LEU A 14 -21.25 9.32 21.98
CA LEU A 14 -22.70 9.49 22.20
C LEU A 14 -23.08 10.98 22.23
N VAL A 15 -22.26 11.83 22.85
CA VAL A 15 -22.49 13.28 22.89
C VAL A 15 -22.49 13.85 21.47
N GLU A 16 -21.49 13.48 20.68
CA GLU A 16 -21.37 13.95 19.30
C GLU A 16 -22.50 13.42 18.41
N THR A 17 -22.83 12.13 18.51
CA THR A 17 -23.95 11.53 17.77
C THR A 17 -25.27 12.21 18.12
N ARG A 18 -25.54 12.48 19.41
CA ARG A 18 -26.75 13.21 19.83
C ARG A 18 -26.81 14.60 19.20
N ARG A 19 -25.69 15.34 19.25
CA ARG A 19 -25.56 16.68 18.64
C ARG A 19 -25.94 16.69 17.16
N VAL A 20 -25.54 15.66 16.41
CA VAL A 20 -25.86 15.52 14.99
C VAL A 20 -27.31 15.05 14.80
N LEU A 21 -27.72 13.96 15.44
CA LEU A 21 -29.05 13.37 15.23
C LEU A 21 -30.19 14.30 15.64
N ASP A 22 -30.04 15.04 16.75
CA ASP A 22 -31.06 15.96 17.25
C ASP A 22 -31.33 17.14 16.29
N GLN A 23 -30.42 17.43 15.34
CA GLN A 23 -30.62 18.47 14.33
C GLN A 23 -31.49 18.01 13.15
N PHE A 24 -31.56 16.69 12.91
CA PHE A 24 -32.24 16.11 11.73
C PHE A 24 -33.47 15.29 12.09
N ALA A 25 -33.53 14.75 13.31
CA ALA A 25 -34.55 13.81 13.71
C ALA A 25 -35.05 14.07 15.14
N GLU A 26 -36.31 13.73 15.39
CA GLU A 26 -36.89 13.84 16.72
C GLU A 26 -36.51 12.63 17.57
N ARG A 27 -36.07 12.89 18.80
CA ARG A 27 -35.74 11.84 19.75
C ARG A 27 -37.04 11.19 20.28
N LYS A 28 -37.15 9.87 20.15
CA LYS A 28 -38.28 9.06 20.65
C LYS A 28 -37.91 8.15 21.83
N GLY A 29 -36.63 8.15 22.23
CA GLY A 29 -36.11 7.43 23.40
C GLY A 29 -34.66 7.80 23.67
N GLU A 30 -34.03 7.27 24.72
CA GLU A 30 -32.68 7.69 25.14
C GLU A 30 -31.61 7.51 24.03
N ARG A 31 -31.78 6.47 23.22
CA ARG A 31 -30.89 6.03 22.15
C ARG A 31 -31.60 5.88 20.81
N THR A 32 -32.78 6.47 20.64
CA THR A 32 -33.62 6.27 19.45
C THR A 32 -34.21 7.58 18.93
N TRP A 33 -34.15 7.75 17.61
CA TRP A 33 -34.72 8.87 16.88
C TRP A 33 -35.59 8.37 15.75
N GLN A 34 -36.66 9.11 15.45
CA GLN A 34 -37.51 8.80 14.32
C GLN A 34 -37.96 10.08 13.63
N THR A 35 -37.90 10.11 12.30
CA THR A 35 -38.32 11.28 11.53
C THR A 35 -38.71 10.91 10.10
N ALA A 36 -39.52 11.77 9.47
CA ALA A 36 -39.71 11.74 8.03
C ALA A 36 -38.61 12.59 7.37
N ILE A 37 -37.80 11.99 6.50
CA ILE A 37 -36.68 12.66 5.83
C ILE A 37 -36.64 12.33 4.34
N THR A 38 -36.11 13.24 3.52
CA THR A 38 -35.82 12.99 2.10
C THR A 38 -34.62 12.06 1.94
N GLU A 39 -34.46 11.45 0.77
CA GLU A 39 -33.27 10.62 0.49
C GLU A 39 -31.98 11.45 0.56
N GLU A 40 -32.00 12.68 0.01
CA GLU A 40 -30.89 13.62 0.07
C GLU A 40 -30.56 14.02 1.51
N GLY A 41 -31.56 14.37 2.32
CA GLY A 41 -31.36 14.68 3.73
C GLY A 41 -30.79 13.50 4.52
N LEU A 42 -31.18 12.26 4.18
CA LEU A 42 -30.62 11.06 4.80
C LEU A 42 -29.15 10.84 4.42
N LYS A 43 -28.77 11.14 3.17
CA LYS A 43 -27.37 11.12 2.71
C LYS A 43 -26.54 12.15 3.46
N THR A 44 -27.03 13.39 3.60
CA THR A 44 -26.34 14.44 4.37
C THR A 44 -26.17 14.04 5.85
N LEU A 45 -27.23 13.50 6.47
CA LEU A 45 -27.16 13.01 7.85
C LEU A 45 -26.08 11.93 8.02
N ARG A 46 -26.04 10.97 7.08
CA ARG A 46 -25.05 9.89 7.07
C ARG A 46 -23.62 10.42 6.94
N GLN A 47 -23.38 11.35 6.01
CA GLN A 47 -22.07 12.00 5.82
C GLN A 47 -21.60 12.72 7.08
N LEU A 48 -22.47 13.51 7.73
CA LEU A 48 -22.15 14.21 8.98
C LEU A 48 -21.81 13.25 10.12
N LEU A 49 -22.58 12.16 10.25
CA LEU A 49 -22.31 11.12 11.25
C LEU A 49 -20.95 10.45 11.03
N ARG A 50 -20.54 10.20 9.77
CA ARG A 50 -19.24 9.60 9.48
C ARG A 50 -18.09 10.57 9.68
N LYS A 51 -18.24 11.82 9.24
CA LYS A 51 -17.21 12.87 9.40
C LYS A 51 -16.88 13.13 10.88
N THR A 52 -17.86 12.95 11.77
CA THR A 52 -17.71 13.11 13.22
C THR A 52 -17.60 11.79 13.98
N ALA A 53 -17.57 10.65 13.27
CA ALA A 53 -17.52 9.33 13.88
C ALA A 53 -16.23 9.13 14.66
N ARG A 54 -16.36 8.48 15.80
CA ARG A 54 -15.26 8.05 16.67
C ARG A 54 -15.29 6.53 16.78
N ARG A 55 -14.25 5.94 17.37
CA ARG A 55 -14.18 4.49 17.61
C ARG A 55 -15.39 3.87 18.32
N ASN A 56 -16.07 4.66 19.18
CA ASN A 56 -17.24 4.22 19.94
C ASN A 56 -18.58 4.71 19.35
N THR A 57 -18.58 5.32 18.17
CA THR A 57 -19.81 5.62 17.42
C THR A 57 -20.40 4.29 16.94
N ALA A 58 -21.71 4.11 17.07
CA ALA A 58 -22.43 2.95 16.56
C ALA A 58 -23.89 3.36 16.33
N VAL A 59 -24.26 3.66 15.08
CA VAL A 59 -25.61 4.12 14.71
C VAL A 59 -26.16 3.23 13.61
N ALA A 60 -27.33 2.63 13.83
CA ALA A 60 -28.07 1.88 12.82
C ALA A 60 -29.24 2.72 12.27
N CYS A 61 -29.42 2.69 10.95
CA CYS A 61 -30.50 3.40 10.26
C CYS A 61 -31.44 2.41 9.59
N HIS A 62 -32.73 2.52 9.90
CA HIS A 62 -33.79 1.66 9.39
C HIS A 62 -34.83 2.47 8.64
N TRP A 63 -35.27 1.96 7.49
CA TRP A 63 -36.45 2.44 6.79
C TRP A 63 -37.67 1.65 7.21
N ILE A 64 -38.65 2.33 7.80
CA ILE A 64 -39.97 1.78 8.08
C ILE A 64 -40.80 1.88 6.80
N ARG A 65 -40.96 0.76 6.09
CA ARG A 65 -41.76 0.69 4.86
C ARG A 65 -43.25 0.50 5.14
N SER A 66 -43.58 -0.32 6.14
CA SER A 66 -44.93 -0.57 6.62
C SER A 66 -44.90 -1.03 8.09
N ALA A 67 -46.06 -1.20 8.72
CA ALA A 67 -46.19 -1.48 10.15
C ALA A 67 -45.31 -2.66 10.65
N ASN A 68 -45.10 -3.68 9.82
CA ASN A 68 -44.31 -4.88 10.17
C ASN A 68 -43.08 -5.07 9.30
N HIS A 69 -42.66 -4.05 8.54
CA HIS A 69 -41.52 -4.15 7.64
C HIS A 69 -40.56 -2.99 7.84
N THR A 70 -39.49 -3.30 8.58
CA THR A 70 -38.33 -2.43 8.77
C THR A 70 -37.13 -2.98 8.00
N GLU A 71 -36.55 -2.17 7.14
CA GLU A 71 -35.36 -2.50 6.36
C GLU A 71 -34.16 -1.75 6.93
N LEU A 72 -33.07 -2.46 7.29
CA LEU A 72 -31.81 -1.81 7.65
C LEU A 72 -31.16 -1.22 6.39
N LEU A 73 -30.90 0.09 6.39
CA LEU A 73 -30.27 0.80 5.28
C LEU A 73 -28.74 0.79 5.40
N TRP A 74 -28.21 1.23 6.56
CA TRP A 74 -26.77 1.34 6.80
C TRP A 74 -26.46 1.38 8.31
N ILE A 75 -25.19 1.16 8.64
CA ILE A 75 -24.64 1.34 9.99
C ILE A 75 -23.41 2.26 9.90
N VAL A 76 -23.30 3.22 10.81
CA VAL A 76 -22.12 4.09 10.97
C VAL A 76 -21.37 3.71 12.25
N GLY A 77 -20.07 3.42 12.12
CA GLY A 77 -19.16 3.13 13.24
C GLY A 77 -19.06 1.64 13.59
N ASN A 78 -19.07 1.32 14.89
CA ASN A 78 -18.80 -0.01 15.42
C ASN A 78 -19.97 -0.97 15.22
N LEU A 79 -19.79 -1.85 14.25
CA LEU A 79 -20.73 -2.87 13.78
C LEU A 79 -21.03 -3.94 14.83
N ARG A 80 -20.06 -4.24 15.70
CA ARG A 80 -20.16 -5.33 16.69
C ARG A 80 -21.26 -5.11 17.73
N ARG A 81 -21.83 -3.89 17.79
CA ARG A 81 -22.95 -3.50 18.65
C ARG A 81 -24.31 -3.98 18.14
N PHE A 82 -24.43 -4.37 16.88
CA PHE A 82 -25.70 -4.75 16.26
C PHE A 82 -25.68 -6.18 15.72
N ASN A 83 -26.86 -6.79 15.58
CA ASN A 83 -27.06 -8.10 14.97
C ASN A 83 -27.29 -8.02 13.43
N PRO A 84 -27.52 -9.16 12.76
CA PRO A 84 -28.30 -9.38 11.54
C PRO A 84 -29.08 -8.23 10.91
N GLN A 85 -29.94 -7.66 11.73
CA GLN A 85 -31.04 -6.78 11.36
C GLN A 85 -30.80 -5.34 11.85
N GLY A 86 -29.63 -5.06 12.44
CA GLY A 86 -29.32 -3.75 12.99
C GLY A 86 -29.93 -3.51 14.38
N SER A 87 -30.43 -4.57 15.02
CA SER A 87 -30.98 -4.52 16.37
C SER A 87 -29.88 -4.74 17.39
N VAL A 88 -30.04 -4.13 18.57
CA VAL A 88 -29.15 -4.32 19.71
C VAL A 88 -29.43 -5.69 20.32
N PRO A 89 -28.45 -6.59 20.40
CA PRO A 89 -28.67 -7.94 20.94
C PRO A 89 -28.98 -7.86 22.44
N THR A 90 -30.12 -8.43 22.88
CA THR A 90 -30.53 -8.49 24.29
C THR A 90 -29.85 -9.63 25.05
N ASN A 91 -29.62 -10.75 24.38
CA ASN A 91 -28.83 -11.90 24.85
C ASN A 91 -28.01 -12.47 23.68
N ARG A 92 -26.81 -12.98 23.95
CA ARG A 92 -26.01 -13.75 22.97
C ARG A 92 -25.94 -15.20 23.43
N THR A 93 -26.45 -16.12 22.62
CA THR A 93 -26.46 -17.57 22.89
C THR A 93 -25.27 -18.31 22.26
N GLY A 94 -24.38 -17.60 21.58
CA GLY A 94 -23.12 -18.17 21.07
C GLY A 94 -22.16 -18.42 22.23
N ARG A 95 -22.03 -19.68 22.65
CA ARG A 95 -20.89 -20.11 23.47
C ARG A 95 -19.63 -19.93 22.61
N ASP A 96 -18.68 -19.13 23.07
CA ASP A 96 -17.32 -19.12 22.51
C ASP A 96 -16.59 -20.40 22.97
N ILE A 97 -16.96 -21.54 22.39
CA ILE A 97 -16.42 -22.86 22.74
C ILE A 97 -14.90 -22.91 22.49
N LEU A 98 -14.42 -22.11 21.54
CA LEU A 98 -13.02 -22.12 21.09
C LEU A 98 -12.15 -21.02 21.72
N ARG A 99 -12.74 -20.05 22.46
CA ARG A 99 -12.03 -18.85 22.93
C ARG A 99 -11.16 -18.21 21.83
N ARG A 100 -11.68 -18.13 20.60
CA ARG A 100 -10.92 -17.61 19.43
C ARG A 100 -10.44 -16.17 19.62
N GLN A 101 -11.04 -15.43 20.55
CA GLN A 101 -10.62 -14.06 20.90
C GLN A 101 -9.45 -14.02 21.90
N ASP A 102 -9.16 -15.12 22.59
CA ASP A 102 -8.07 -15.24 23.55
C ASP A 102 -6.75 -15.70 22.89
N GLU A 103 -6.83 -16.38 21.74
CA GLU A 103 -5.65 -16.74 20.94
C GLU A 103 -5.33 -15.64 19.92
N ASN A 104 -4.22 -14.93 20.12
CA ASN A 104 -3.72 -13.99 19.12
C ASN A 104 -3.15 -14.77 17.93
N PRO A 105 -3.72 -14.71 16.72
CA PRO A 105 -3.24 -15.48 15.57
C PRO A 105 -1.86 -15.00 15.06
N TRP A 106 -1.36 -13.88 15.58
CA TRP A 106 -0.04 -13.35 15.24
C TRP A 106 1.05 -13.92 16.13
N HIS A 107 1.77 -14.92 15.63
CA HIS A 107 2.90 -15.55 16.33
C HIS A 107 4.13 -14.64 16.37
N SER A 108 4.33 -13.81 15.34
CA SER A 108 5.49 -12.94 15.20
C SER A 108 5.29 -11.52 15.77
N ALA A 109 4.10 -11.19 16.30
CA ALA A 109 3.75 -9.82 16.74
C ALA A 109 4.76 -9.21 17.71
N GLU A 110 5.04 -9.91 18.80
CA GLU A 110 6.00 -9.44 19.80
C GLU A 110 7.44 -9.44 19.25
N ALA A 111 7.77 -10.37 18.35
CA ALA A 111 9.10 -10.46 17.75
C ALA A 111 9.39 -9.25 16.85
N PHE A 112 8.57 -8.94 15.85
CA PHE A 112 8.81 -7.77 14.99
C PHE A 112 8.73 -6.45 15.77
N SER A 113 7.89 -6.39 16.81
CA SER A 113 7.80 -5.21 17.68
C SER A 113 9.10 -4.97 18.46
N LEU A 114 9.70 -6.03 19.01
CA LEU A 114 10.97 -5.93 19.73
C LEU A 114 12.16 -5.72 18.80
N LEU A 115 12.18 -6.37 17.63
CA LEU A 115 13.19 -6.13 16.59
C LEU A 115 13.21 -4.64 16.18
N ALA A 116 12.05 -4.06 15.89
CA ALA A 116 11.93 -2.65 15.55
C ALA A 116 12.36 -1.73 16.71
N ALA A 117 12.02 -2.10 17.96
CA ALA A 117 12.41 -1.33 19.14
C ALA A 117 13.93 -1.37 19.39
N ILE A 118 14.55 -2.54 19.32
CA ILE A 118 16.01 -2.69 19.48
C ILE A 118 16.73 -1.97 18.34
N ALA A 119 16.30 -2.16 17.09
CA ALA A 119 16.85 -1.41 15.96
C ALA A 119 16.70 0.11 16.15
N GLY A 120 15.55 0.58 16.67
CA GLY A 120 15.33 1.99 17.00
C GLY A 120 16.31 2.57 18.03
N LEU A 121 16.83 1.76 18.95
CA LEU A 121 17.87 2.23 19.90
C LEU A 121 19.20 2.51 19.22
N PHE A 122 19.51 1.79 18.13
CA PHE A 122 20.80 1.84 17.44
C PHE A 122 20.76 2.55 16.09
N HIS A 123 19.59 2.76 15.47
CA HIS A 123 19.46 3.17 14.06
C HIS A 123 20.25 4.43 13.70
N ASP A 124 20.32 5.38 14.63
CA ASP A 124 20.94 6.69 14.50
C ASP A 124 22.15 6.89 15.41
N ILE A 125 22.63 5.83 16.07
CA ILE A 125 23.75 5.93 17.01
C ILE A 125 25.01 6.53 16.36
N GLY A 126 25.19 6.28 15.06
CA GLY A 126 26.24 6.83 14.22
C GLY A 126 26.17 8.35 14.03
N LYS A 127 25.03 9.02 14.30
CA LYS A 127 24.93 10.49 14.31
C LYS A 127 25.80 11.15 15.39
N ALA A 128 26.30 10.37 16.36
CA ALA A 128 27.21 10.84 17.39
C ALA A 128 28.61 11.22 16.85
N ASN A 129 28.93 10.87 15.60
CA ASN A 129 30.23 11.19 15.04
C ASN A 129 30.48 12.70 14.90
N ALA A 130 31.74 13.11 15.01
CA ALA A 130 32.15 14.50 15.03
C ALA A 130 31.72 15.26 13.75
N LEU A 131 31.77 14.60 12.58
CA LEU A 131 31.44 15.22 11.30
C LEU A 131 29.94 15.51 11.16
N PHE A 132 29.08 14.59 11.61
CA PHE A 132 27.63 14.77 11.63
C PHE A 132 27.24 15.88 12.62
N GLN A 133 27.83 15.87 13.81
CA GLN A 133 27.62 16.91 14.83
C GLN A 133 28.09 18.31 14.38
N ALA A 134 29.15 18.39 13.58
CA ALA A 134 29.58 19.65 12.94
C ALA A 134 28.58 20.10 11.86
N GLY A 135 28.05 19.16 11.07
CA GLY A 135 27.02 19.38 10.07
C GLY A 135 25.73 20.00 10.65
N LEU A 136 25.22 19.47 11.77
CA LEU A 136 24.04 20.03 12.46
C LEU A 136 24.24 21.48 12.93
N ARG A 137 25.49 21.91 13.14
CA ARG A 137 25.85 23.28 13.57
C ARG A 137 26.24 24.18 12.39
N GLY A 138 26.09 23.72 11.15
CA GLY A 138 26.45 24.47 9.94
C GLY A 138 27.96 24.61 9.71
N LYS A 139 28.80 23.82 10.39
CA LYS A 139 30.28 23.89 10.34
C LYS A 139 30.92 22.70 9.62
N GLY A 140 30.13 21.76 9.10
CA GLY A 140 30.60 20.55 8.43
C GLY A 140 30.26 20.50 6.94
N PRO A 141 30.79 19.51 6.19
CA PRO A 141 30.49 19.33 4.77
C PRO A 141 29.00 19.04 4.55
N ARG A 142 28.51 19.40 3.35
CA ARG A 142 27.09 19.23 2.96
C ARG A 142 26.63 17.77 2.92
N SER A 143 27.55 16.83 2.76
CA SER A 143 27.29 15.40 2.65
C SER A 143 28.38 14.62 3.39
N GLN A 144 27.97 13.64 4.20
CA GLN A 144 28.87 12.79 4.97
C GLN A 144 29.52 11.75 4.04
N PRO A 145 30.83 11.43 4.18
CA PRO A 145 31.51 10.38 3.43
C PRO A 145 30.82 9.01 3.57
N LEU A 146 30.50 8.63 4.81
CA LEU A 146 29.69 7.47 5.13
C LEU A 146 28.37 7.96 5.71
N ARG A 147 27.25 7.34 5.31
CA ARG A 147 25.95 7.67 5.89
C ARG A 147 25.88 7.23 7.36
N HIS A 148 25.11 7.94 8.18
CA HIS A 148 25.07 7.70 9.62
C HIS A 148 24.53 6.30 9.96
N GLU A 149 23.63 5.75 9.16
CA GLU A 149 23.10 4.40 9.34
C GLU A 149 24.16 3.31 9.06
N TRP A 150 25.16 3.58 8.22
CA TRP A 150 26.30 2.68 8.00
C TRP A 150 27.25 2.68 9.20
N VAL A 151 27.57 3.88 9.72
CA VAL A 151 28.35 4.02 10.96
C VAL A 151 27.62 3.35 12.13
N SER A 152 26.29 3.48 12.18
CA SER A 152 25.44 2.81 13.18
C SER A 152 25.53 1.29 13.09
N LEU A 153 25.53 0.71 11.87
CA LEU A 153 25.73 -0.72 11.65
C LEU A 153 27.09 -1.18 12.17
N ARG A 154 28.18 -0.44 11.90
CA ARG A 154 29.53 -0.78 12.40
C ARG A 154 29.64 -0.67 13.92
N LEU A 155 28.98 0.33 14.54
CA LEU A 155 28.89 0.45 16.00
C LEU A 155 28.11 -0.72 16.62
N PHE A 156 27.00 -1.13 15.99
CA PHE A 156 26.24 -2.30 16.41
C PHE A 156 27.03 -3.60 16.23
N GLN A 157 27.75 -3.76 15.12
CA GLN A 157 28.66 -4.89 14.90
C GLN A 157 29.73 -4.98 16.00
N ALA A 158 30.35 -3.85 16.35
CA ALA A 158 31.35 -3.78 17.42
C ALA A 158 30.76 -4.12 18.80
N PHE A 159 29.51 -3.72 19.05
CA PHE A 159 28.78 -4.07 20.27
C PHE A 159 28.59 -5.59 20.38
N VAL A 160 28.06 -6.22 19.32
CA VAL A 160 27.81 -7.66 19.26
C VAL A 160 29.12 -8.45 19.36
N GLY A 161 30.16 -8.03 18.64
CA GLY A 161 31.46 -8.72 18.63
C GLY A 161 31.35 -10.16 18.12
N GLU A 162 31.99 -11.09 18.82
CA GLU A 162 31.99 -12.54 18.51
C GLU A 162 30.91 -13.32 19.29
N GLN A 163 29.96 -12.62 19.90
CA GLN A 163 28.92 -13.24 20.72
C GLN A 163 27.80 -13.85 19.87
N ASP A 164 27.17 -14.89 20.39
CA ASP A 164 25.92 -15.42 19.84
C ASP A 164 24.73 -14.52 20.22
N ASP A 165 23.54 -14.86 19.72
CA ASP A 165 22.36 -14.02 19.91
C ASP A 165 21.91 -13.88 21.37
N THR A 166 22.14 -14.92 22.18
CA THR A 166 21.86 -14.86 23.62
C THR A 166 22.90 -14.00 24.35
N GLY A 167 24.17 -14.11 23.96
CA GLY A 167 25.29 -13.36 24.53
C GLY A 167 25.13 -11.86 24.38
N TRP A 168 24.93 -11.35 23.16
CA TRP A 168 24.85 -9.90 22.94
C TRP A 168 23.58 -9.30 23.53
N LEU A 169 22.47 -10.04 23.57
CA LEU A 169 21.25 -9.61 24.28
C LEU A 169 21.47 -9.55 25.79
N THR A 170 22.21 -10.50 26.36
CA THR A 170 22.57 -10.51 27.79
C THR A 170 23.48 -9.32 28.13
N ALA A 171 24.46 -9.04 27.27
CA ALA A 171 25.29 -7.84 27.38
C ALA A 171 24.44 -6.56 27.30
N LEU A 172 23.47 -6.50 26.37
CA LEU A 172 22.56 -5.35 26.25
C LEU A 172 21.65 -5.20 27.48
N ALA A 173 21.22 -6.30 28.08
CA ALA A 173 20.43 -6.32 29.31
C ALA A 173 21.21 -5.83 30.54
N ALA A 174 22.54 -5.90 30.49
CA ALA A 174 23.45 -5.45 31.54
C ALA A 174 24.24 -4.18 31.17
N ILE A 175 23.97 -3.55 30.01
CA ILE A 175 24.80 -2.48 29.42
C ILE A 175 25.08 -1.35 30.40
N ARG A 176 26.32 -0.85 30.43
CA ARG A 176 26.70 0.32 31.24
C ARG A 176 27.59 1.28 30.45
N ALA A 177 27.63 2.54 30.88
CA ALA A 177 28.41 3.59 30.22
C ALA A 177 29.92 3.28 30.17
N GLU A 178 30.44 2.54 31.15
CA GLU A 178 31.85 2.15 31.21
C GLU A 178 32.27 1.19 30.08
N GLU A 179 31.31 0.53 29.43
CA GLU A 179 31.58 -0.45 28.36
C GLU A 179 31.81 0.22 26.99
N GLU A 180 31.52 1.53 26.86
CA GLU A 180 31.69 2.27 25.61
C GLU A 180 33.14 2.24 25.11
N ALA A 181 34.13 2.43 25.99
CA ALA A 181 35.54 2.45 25.58
C ALA A 181 35.95 1.13 24.93
N ALA A 182 35.48 0.00 25.47
CA ALA A 182 35.73 -1.33 24.92
C ALA A 182 34.95 -1.58 23.62
N LEU A 183 33.74 -1.01 23.47
CA LEU A 183 33.00 -1.04 22.21
C LEU A 183 33.75 -0.26 21.13
N LEU A 184 34.12 0.99 21.40
CA LEU A 184 34.78 1.86 20.42
C LEU A 184 36.12 1.30 19.96
N ALA A 185 36.87 0.64 20.84
CA ALA A 185 38.11 -0.05 20.49
C ALA A 185 37.91 -1.25 19.53
N ARG A 186 36.71 -1.84 19.49
CA ARG A 186 36.34 -2.95 18.60
C ARG A 186 35.74 -2.49 17.26
N VAL A 187 35.48 -1.20 17.07
CA VAL A 187 34.86 -0.69 15.85
C VAL A 187 35.79 -0.89 14.66
N GLN A 188 35.34 -1.68 13.69
CA GLN A 188 35.99 -1.80 12.40
C GLN A 188 35.70 -0.55 11.58
N GLN A 189 36.71 0.32 11.47
CA GLN A 189 36.63 1.53 10.67
C GLN A 189 36.82 1.16 9.19
N ASP A 190 35.83 1.44 8.36
CA ASP A 190 35.97 1.23 6.92
C ASP A 190 37.04 2.18 6.36
N GLU A 191 37.90 1.63 5.51
CA GLU A 191 38.81 2.39 4.65
C GLU A 191 38.06 2.82 3.37
N ARG A 192 38.70 3.59 2.49
CA ARG A 192 38.09 3.97 1.20
C ARG A 192 37.70 2.76 0.36
N ILE A 193 38.44 1.66 0.50
CA ILE A 193 38.09 0.34 -0.06
C ILE A 193 37.69 -0.56 1.12
N PRO A 194 36.43 -1.03 1.17
CA PRO A 194 35.92 -1.82 2.29
C PRO A 194 36.57 -3.21 2.33
N LYS A 195 36.89 -3.71 3.53
CA LYS A 195 37.60 -4.98 3.72
C LYS A 195 36.70 -6.21 3.83
N SER A 196 35.50 -6.08 4.41
CA SER A 196 34.56 -7.19 4.63
C SER A 196 33.15 -6.70 5.00
N SER A 197 32.12 -7.48 4.65
CA SER A 197 30.74 -7.18 5.02
C SER A 197 30.53 -7.27 6.55
N PRO A 198 29.86 -6.28 7.18
CA PRO A 198 29.49 -6.34 8.59
C PRO A 198 28.62 -7.56 8.94
N PHE A 199 27.85 -8.06 7.98
CA PHE A 199 26.90 -9.15 8.19
C PHE A 199 27.56 -10.53 8.25
N GLY A 200 28.80 -10.67 7.76
CA GLY A 200 29.52 -11.95 7.78
C GLY A 200 29.85 -12.44 9.19
N SER A 201 29.99 -11.52 10.16
CA SER A 201 30.31 -11.86 11.56
C SER A 201 29.11 -11.83 12.50
N LEU A 202 27.96 -11.31 12.07
CA LEU A 202 26.79 -11.15 12.93
C LEU A 202 26.01 -12.48 13.04
N PRO A 203 25.57 -12.88 14.25
CA PRO A 203 24.62 -13.99 14.41
C PRO A 203 23.24 -13.64 13.83
N PRO A 204 22.37 -14.63 13.56
CA PRO A 204 21.13 -14.44 12.79
C PRO A 204 20.20 -13.31 13.26
N LEU A 205 19.93 -13.20 14.56
CA LEU A 205 19.06 -12.13 15.10
C LEU A 205 19.75 -10.77 14.96
N ALA A 206 21.05 -10.70 15.23
CA ALA A 206 21.83 -9.49 15.02
C ALA A 206 21.89 -9.08 13.53
N GLN A 207 21.90 -10.01 12.58
CA GLN A 207 21.80 -9.69 11.15
C GLN A 207 20.46 -8.99 10.84
N VAL A 208 19.36 -9.42 11.44
CA VAL A 208 18.06 -8.74 11.27
C VAL A 208 18.10 -7.32 11.83
N VAL A 209 18.61 -7.14 13.06
CA VAL A 209 18.75 -5.81 13.69
C VAL A 209 19.68 -4.92 12.87
N GLY A 210 20.82 -5.44 12.42
CA GLY A 210 21.76 -4.73 11.54
C GLY A 210 21.13 -4.33 10.21
N TRP A 211 20.32 -5.21 9.60
CA TRP A 211 19.60 -4.90 8.37
C TRP A 211 18.55 -3.82 8.58
N LEU A 212 17.81 -3.85 9.69
CA LEU A 212 16.86 -2.80 10.05
C LEU A 212 17.57 -1.44 10.26
N ILE A 213 18.72 -1.43 10.93
CA ILE A 213 19.54 -0.24 11.13
C ILE A 213 19.99 0.33 9.79
N VAL A 214 20.65 -0.45 8.93
CA VAL A 214 21.20 0.10 7.68
C VAL A 214 20.12 0.43 6.64
N SER A 215 18.95 -0.22 6.73
CA SER A 215 17.90 -0.07 5.73
C SER A 215 16.80 0.95 6.06
N HIS A 216 16.82 1.59 7.24
CA HIS A 216 15.69 2.43 7.68
C HIS A 216 15.47 3.70 6.84
N HIS A 217 16.47 4.15 6.07
CA HIS A 217 16.29 5.25 5.11
C HIS A 217 16.15 4.78 3.66
N ARG A 218 16.87 3.74 3.28
CA ARG A 218 16.93 3.20 1.92
C ARG A 218 17.29 1.73 1.98
N LEU A 219 16.86 0.95 1.00
CA LEU A 219 17.32 -0.44 0.89
C LEU A 219 18.79 -0.46 0.46
N PRO A 220 19.63 -1.36 1.02
CA PRO A 220 20.95 -1.62 0.47
C PRO A 220 20.83 -2.06 -0.99
N MET A 221 21.48 -1.32 -1.88
CA MET A 221 21.47 -1.52 -3.33
C MET A 221 22.86 -1.21 -3.85
N PHE A 222 23.42 -2.11 -4.66
CA PHE A 222 24.71 -1.87 -5.27
C PHE A 222 24.67 -0.64 -6.19
N TRP A 223 25.54 0.33 -5.95
CA TRP A 223 25.75 1.47 -6.81
C TRP A 223 27.07 1.28 -7.54
N ASP A 224 27.07 1.44 -8.87
CA ASP A 224 28.28 1.38 -9.68
C ASP A 224 29.31 2.38 -9.15
N ASP A 225 30.43 1.84 -8.67
CA ASP A 225 31.50 2.60 -8.04
C ASP A 225 32.45 3.20 -9.08
N LYS A 226 32.08 3.26 -10.38
CA LYS A 226 32.92 3.78 -11.49
C LYS A 226 34.33 3.16 -11.56
N SER A 227 34.64 2.17 -10.73
CA SER A 227 35.95 1.52 -10.63
C SER A 227 36.07 0.35 -11.60
N GLY A 228 34.99 0.04 -12.34
CA GLY A 228 34.93 -1.05 -13.30
C GLY A 228 34.57 -2.39 -12.68
N ASN A 229 34.19 -2.43 -11.39
CA ASN A 229 33.68 -3.64 -10.77
C ASN A 229 32.30 -3.99 -11.36
N PRO A 230 32.11 -5.21 -11.89
CA PRO A 230 30.81 -5.61 -12.42
C PRO A 230 29.77 -5.59 -11.29
N SER A 231 28.51 -5.29 -11.65
CA SER A 231 27.40 -5.45 -10.71
C SER A 231 27.38 -6.90 -10.17
N PRO A 232 27.08 -7.10 -8.88
CA PRO A 232 26.99 -8.43 -8.29
C PRO A 232 26.09 -9.35 -9.10
N ASP A 233 26.54 -10.59 -9.33
CA ASP A 233 25.77 -11.57 -10.11
C ASP A 233 24.49 -11.96 -9.34
N LEU A 234 23.38 -12.06 -10.07
CA LEU A 234 22.12 -12.60 -9.57
C LEU A 234 22.25 -14.07 -9.13
N GLY A 235 23.22 -14.80 -9.67
CA GLY A 235 23.57 -16.16 -9.21
C GLY A 235 24.07 -16.20 -7.75
N GLU A 236 24.59 -15.08 -7.23
CA GLU A 236 25.21 -14.98 -5.90
C GLU A 236 24.33 -14.26 -4.86
N VAL A 237 23.02 -14.11 -5.11
CA VAL A 237 22.09 -13.39 -4.23
C VAL A 237 22.17 -13.81 -2.75
N SER A 238 22.44 -15.10 -2.50
CA SER A 238 22.59 -15.63 -1.13
C SER A 238 23.82 -15.07 -0.39
N GLN A 239 24.84 -14.62 -1.10
CA GLN A 239 26.08 -14.07 -0.55
C GLN A 239 26.13 -12.54 -0.57
N TRP A 240 25.15 -11.88 -1.18
CA TRP A 240 25.14 -10.42 -1.30
C TRP A 240 25.27 -9.75 0.06
N LEU A 241 24.40 -10.11 1.01
CA LEU A 241 24.40 -9.46 2.32
C LEU A 241 25.63 -9.83 3.15
N THR A 242 25.97 -11.11 3.24
CA THR A 242 27.02 -11.63 4.15
C THR A 242 28.44 -11.52 3.59
N GLY A 243 28.59 -11.45 2.26
CA GLY A 243 29.89 -11.42 1.58
C GLY A 243 30.19 -10.12 0.85
N LEU A 244 29.20 -9.50 0.19
CA LEU A 244 29.46 -8.41 -0.78
C LEU A 244 29.02 -7.01 -0.29
N VAL A 245 28.11 -6.93 0.69
CA VAL A 245 27.60 -5.64 1.18
C VAL A 245 28.72 -4.80 1.77
N SER A 246 28.77 -3.57 1.30
CA SER A 246 29.79 -2.59 1.65
C SER A 246 29.15 -1.18 1.69
N PRO A 247 29.87 -0.13 2.12
CA PRO A 247 29.39 1.24 2.05
C PRO A 247 28.80 1.63 0.69
N CYS A 248 29.31 1.08 -0.42
CA CYS A 248 28.79 1.36 -1.77
C CYS A 248 27.38 0.83 -1.99
N TRP A 249 26.87 -0.07 -1.16
CA TRP A 249 25.48 -0.51 -1.20
C TRP A 249 24.52 0.49 -0.53
N ASN A 250 25.06 1.42 0.24
CA ASN A 250 24.27 2.43 0.93
C ASN A 250 24.37 3.79 0.19
N ALA A 251 25.61 4.25 -0.04
CA ALA A 251 25.90 5.42 -0.85
C ALA A 251 27.33 5.45 -1.36
N VAL A 252 27.53 6.12 -2.49
CA VAL A 252 28.85 6.36 -3.12
C VAL A 252 29.55 7.63 -2.63
N ASN A 253 29.04 8.27 -1.57
CA ASN A 253 29.59 9.53 -1.04
C ASN A 253 31.07 9.43 -0.67
N HIS A 254 31.53 8.24 -0.25
CA HIS A 254 32.90 7.94 0.15
C HIS A 254 33.88 7.88 -1.03
N LEU A 255 33.39 7.78 -2.27
CA LEU A 255 34.19 7.76 -3.50
C LEU A 255 34.50 9.18 -4.02
N ARG A 256 34.02 10.21 -3.33
CA ARG A 256 34.30 11.60 -3.72
C ARG A 256 35.80 11.92 -3.59
N PRO A 257 36.42 12.53 -4.60
CA PRO A 257 37.87 12.77 -4.61
C PRO A 257 38.30 13.85 -3.61
N ASP A 258 37.39 14.73 -3.18
CA ASP A 258 37.64 15.91 -2.34
C ASP A 258 37.55 15.64 -0.83
N ILE A 259 37.32 14.39 -0.39
CA ILE A 259 37.25 14.07 1.04
C ILE A 259 38.64 14.16 1.67
N SER A 260 38.80 15.09 2.62
CA SER A 260 40.03 15.26 3.37
C SER A 260 40.26 14.12 4.38
N THR A 261 41.52 13.88 4.75
CA THR A 261 41.88 12.91 5.79
C THR A 261 41.21 13.25 7.13
N GLN A 262 41.07 14.54 7.44
CA GLN A 262 40.44 15.00 8.67
C GLN A 262 38.94 14.67 8.70
N GLU A 263 38.22 14.92 7.60
CA GLU A 263 36.80 14.57 7.50
C GLU A 263 36.60 13.06 7.65
N TRP A 264 37.46 12.24 7.05
CA TRP A 264 37.39 10.78 7.19
C TRP A 264 37.60 10.33 8.64
N GLN A 265 38.59 10.90 9.33
CA GLN A 265 38.83 10.62 10.75
C GLN A 265 37.63 11.03 11.61
N GLN A 266 37.00 12.17 11.32
CA GLN A 266 35.86 12.69 12.08
C GLN A 266 34.60 11.82 11.98
N VAL A 267 34.46 10.97 10.95
CA VAL A 267 33.37 9.99 10.84
C VAL A 267 33.45 8.92 11.93
N TRP A 268 34.67 8.61 12.40
CA TRP A 268 34.92 7.57 13.41
C TRP A 268 35.32 8.12 14.78
N GLN A 269 35.23 9.45 14.97
CA GLN A 269 35.49 10.11 16.25
C GLN A 269 34.18 10.49 16.94
N PHE A 270 34.07 10.12 18.22
CA PHE A 270 32.88 10.35 19.06
C PHE A 270 33.26 11.21 20.29
N PRO A 271 33.55 12.51 20.11
CA PRO A 271 34.15 13.35 21.16
C PRO A 271 33.29 13.54 22.41
N HIS A 272 31.98 13.35 22.27
CA HIS A 272 31.01 13.45 23.37
C HIS A 272 30.40 12.07 23.72
N GLY A 273 31.07 10.99 23.31
CA GLY A 273 30.54 9.64 23.43
C GLY A 273 29.38 9.35 22.48
N THR A 274 28.81 8.17 22.64
CA THR A 274 27.61 7.67 21.99
C THR A 274 26.46 7.64 23.01
N PRO A 275 25.22 7.32 22.60
CA PRO A 275 24.10 7.11 23.52
C PRO A 275 24.36 6.11 24.66
N LEU A 276 25.41 5.28 24.61
CA LEU A 276 25.81 4.44 25.76
C LEU A 276 26.20 5.28 27.00
N GLN A 277 26.64 6.53 26.83
CA GLN A 277 26.90 7.44 27.95
C GLN A 277 25.61 7.96 28.62
N SER A 278 24.46 7.82 27.96
CA SER A 278 23.16 8.24 28.49
C SER A 278 22.56 7.15 29.38
N ARG A 279 22.24 7.50 30.63
CA ARG A 279 21.54 6.61 31.57
C ARG A 279 20.15 6.25 31.06
N VAL A 280 19.47 7.22 30.46
CA VAL A 280 18.10 7.06 29.94
C VAL A 280 18.10 6.04 28.78
N TRP A 281 19.06 6.15 27.87
CA TRP A 281 19.23 5.17 26.79
C TRP A 281 19.58 3.78 27.34
N CYS A 282 20.55 3.69 28.26
CA CYS A 282 20.94 2.42 28.89
C CYS A 282 19.75 1.73 29.57
N GLU A 283 18.96 2.45 30.38
CA GLU A 283 17.78 1.89 31.03
C GLU A 283 16.76 1.33 30.03
N LYS A 284 16.53 2.04 28.92
CA LYS A 284 15.63 1.58 27.86
C LYS A 284 16.18 0.34 27.15
N ALA A 285 17.48 0.33 26.84
CA ALA A 285 18.19 -0.80 26.26
C ALA A 285 18.07 -2.05 27.14
N ARG A 286 18.35 -1.92 28.44
CA ARG A 286 18.22 -3.03 29.41
C ARG A 286 16.80 -3.59 29.42
N LYS A 287 15.79 -2.71 29.41
CA LYS A 287 14.38 -3.11 29.42
C LYS A 287 13.99 -3.91 28.17
N PHE A 288 14.40 -3.47 26.99
CA PHE A 288 14.06 -4.17 25.74
C PHE A 288 14.85 -5.46 25.58
N ALA A 289 16.13 -5.48 25.93
CA ALA A 289 16.95 -6.67 25.92
C ALA A 289 16.48 -7.74 26.90
N THR A 290 16.14 -7.36 28.14
CA THR A 290 15.56 -8.28 29.13
C THR A 290 14.27 -8.91 28.59
N ARG A 291 13.40 -8.10 27.96
CA ARG A 291 12.18 -8.61 27.35
C ARG A 291 12.45 -9.54 26.17
N ALA A 292 13.44 -9.22 25.34
CA ALA A 292 13.86 -10.05 24.22
C ALA A 292 14.38 -11.42 24.67
N LEU A 293 15.19 -11.48 25.73
CA LEU A 293 15.68 -12.74 26.32
C LEU A 293 14.55 -13.63 26.85
N THR A 294 13.45 -13.02 27.31
CA THR A 294 12.28 -13.77 27.82
C THR A 294 11.30 -14.20 26.73
N LEU A 295 11.53 -13.88 25.45
CA LEU A 295 10.59 -14.16 24.36
C LEU A 295 11.12 -15.30 23.46
N PRO A 296 10.63 -16.54 23.61
CA PRO A 296 11.10 -17.68 22.81
C PRO A 296 10.88 -17.48 21.29
N SER A 297 9.78 -16.85 20.91
CA SER A 297 9.43 -16.64 19.49
C SER A 297 10.38 -15.68 18.77
N LEU A 298 11.18 -14.89 19.50
CA LEU A 298 12.13 -13.95 18.91
C LEU A 298 13.19 -14.66 18.08
N MET A 299 13.75 -15.79 18.55
CA MET A 299 14.78 -16.52 17.82
C MET A 299 14.24 -17.23 16.57
N THR A 300 12.96 -17.63 16.60
CA THR A 300 12.28 -18.25 15.45
C THR A 300 11.95 -17.22 14.37
N PHE A 301 11.42 -16.06 14.77
CA PHE A 301 10.96 -15.04 13.82
C PHE A 301 12.00 -13.97 13.49
N GLY A 302 13.06 -13.86 14.28
CA GLY A 302 14.17 -12.94 14.09
C GLY A 302 15.24 -13.47 13.16
N GLN A 303 14.83 -13.89 11.97
CA GLN A 303 15.71 -14.38 10.90
C GLN A 303 15.35 -13.66 9.59
N LEU A 304 16.31 -13.46 8.70
CA LEU A 304 16.09 -12.69 7.46
C LEU A 304 15.09 -13.38 6.51
N GLU A 305 15.01 -14.70 6.58
CA GLU A 305 14.08 -15.54 5.83
C GLU A 305 12.62 -15.28 6.24
N GLN A 306 12.38 -14.74 7.44
CA GLN A 306 11.07 -14.37 7.98
C GLN A 306 10.63 -13.01 7.40
N ARG A 307 10.50 -12.96 6.08
CA ARG A 307 10.28 -11.72 5.28
C ARG A 307 9.15 -10.84 5.82
N LEU A 308 8.01 -11.43 6.20
CA LEU A 308 6.89 -10.68 6.77
C LEU A 308 7.30 -9.98 8.07
N THR A 309 7.90 -10.72 9.01
CA THR A 309 8.36 -10.20 10.31
C THR A 309 9.36 -9.06 10.11
N VAL A 310 10.35 -9.26 9.25
CA VAL A 310 11.43 -8.30 8.98
C VAL A 310 10.90 -7.02 8.34
N HIS A 311 10.03 -7.13 7.33
CA HIS A 311 9.44 -5.95 6.69
C HIS A 311 8.42 -5.23 7.59
N LEU A 312 7.66 -5.93 8.44
CA LEU A 312 6.81 -5.27 9.45
C LEU A 312 7.62 -4.56 10.52
N ALA A 313 8.77 -5.12 10.94
CA ALA A 313 9.70 -4.44 11.83
C ALA A 313 10.27 -3.16 11.18
N ARG A 314 10.66 -3.23 9.90
CA ARG A 314 11.12 -2.08 9.13
C ARG A 314 10.03 -1.02 8.98
N LEU A 315 8.80 -1.41 8.66
CA LEU A 315 7.64 -0.52 8.60
C LEU A 315 7.44 0.21 9.93
N ALA A 316 7.47 -0.52 11.05
CA ALA A 316 7.29 0.04 12.38
C ALA A 316 8.43 1.01 12.75
N LEU A 317 9.68 0.65 12.44
CA LEU A 317 10.85 1.50 12.68
C LEU A 317 10.75 2.81 11.89
N MET A 318 10.49 2.72 10.59
CA MET A 318 10.47 3.90 9.70
C MET A 318 9.32 4.85 10.02
N LEU A 319 8.13 4.33 10.29
CA LEU A 319 6.99 5.17 10.67
C LEU A 319 7.18 5.79 12.06
N ALA A 320 7.80 5.07 12.99
CA ALA A 320 8.14 5.61 14.30
C ALA A 320 9.20 6.72 14.22
N ASP A 321 10.24 6.54 13.41
CA ASP A 321 11.26 7.56 13.15
C ASP A 321 10.63 8.80 12.49
N HIS A 322 9.86 8.64 11.42
CA HIS A 322 9.16 9.76 10.78
C HIS A 322 8.26 10.51 11.77
N HIS A 323 7.46 9.78 12.56
CA HIS A 323 6.58 10.39 13.55
C HIS A 323 7.38 11.14 14.63
N TYR A 324 8.43 10.54 15.19
CA TYR A 324 9.18 11.14 16.30
C TYR A 324 10.05 12.32 15.84
N SER A 325 10.69 12.22 14.67
CA SER A 325 11.45 13.31 14.03
C SER A 325 10.59 14.57 13.82
N SER A 326 9.31 14.40 13.47
CA SER A 326 8.35 15.51 13.31
C SER A 326 7.75 16.03 14.62
N SER A 327 8.06 15.41 15.77
CA SER A 327 7.49 15.74 17.09
C SER A 327 8.39 16.64 17.90
N ASP A 328 7.84 17.30 18.92
CA ASP A 328 8.62 18.17 19.80
C ASP A 328 9.58 17.37 20.68
N ALA A 329 10.59 18.03 21.23
CA ALA A 329 11.53 17.40 22.15
C ALA A 329 10.84 17.00 23.46
N THR A 330 11.14 15.81 23.96
CA THR A 330 10.62 15.26 25.20
C THR A 330 11.74 15.22 26.24
N SER A 331 11.82 16.23 27.10
CA SER A 331 12.88 16.36 28.11
C SER A 331 13.01 15.16 29.06
N GLY A 332 11.91 14.43 29.31
CA GLY A 332 11.92 13.21 30.13
C GLY A 332 12.68 12.03 29.51
N TRP A 333 13.10 12.12 28.24
CA TRP A 333 13.93 11.12 27.57
C TRP A 333 15.37 11.59 27.33
N GLN A 334 15.77 12.74 27.88
CA GLN A 334 17.12 13.29 27.76
C GLN A 334 17.92 12.98 29.03
N ASP A 335 19.17 12.55 28.88
CA ASP A 335 20.15 12.60 29.96
C ASP A 335 20.81 13.99 30.01
N PRO A 336 20.69 14.76 31.12
CA PRO A 336 21.27 16.09 31.22
C PRO A 336 22.79 16.16 30.99
N ARG A 337 23.50 15.03 31.12
CA ARG A 337 24.96 14.94 30.91
C ARG A 337 25.35 14.64 29.47
N TYR A 338 24.39 14.25 28.63
CA TYR A 338 24.62 13.90 27.24
C TYR A 338 24.22 15.06 26.33
N THR A 339 25.16 15.56 25.52
CA THR A 339 25.00 16.83 24.79
C THR A 339 25.04 16.68 23.26
N VAL A 340 24.77 15.47 22.77
CA VAL A 340 24.79 15.12 21.35
C VAL A 340 23.38 15.26 20.77
N TRP A 341 23.26 15.78 19.54
CA TRP A 341 21.96 16.10 18.92
C TRP A 341 21.65 15.17 17.74
N ALA A 342 20.38 14.80 17.56
CA ALA A 342 19.95 14.00 16.42
C ALA A 342 19.60 14.86 15.20
N ASN A 343 18.90 15.97 15.42
CA ASN A 343 18.31 16.75 14.33
C ASN A 343 18.15 18.24 14.68
N THR A 344 17.75 19.00 13.67
CA THR A 344 17.40 20.41 13.75
C THR A 344 15.94 20.64 13.37
N ASP A 345 15.38 21.74 13.84
CA ASP A 345 14.07 22.23 13.40
C ASP A 345 14.20 22.81 11.98
N ARG A 346 13.40 22.31 11.05
CA ARG A 346 13.47 22.70 9.62
C ARG A 346 13.17 24.18 9.37
N LYS A 347 12.34 24.81 10.21
CA LYS A 347 11.93 26.21 10.02
C LYS A 347 12.97 27.18 10.55
N THR A 348 13.63 26.83 11.66
CA THR A 348 14.53 27.71 12.40
C THR A 348 16.01 27.35 12.26
N GLY A 349 16.33 26.14 11.80
CA GLY A 349 17.68 25.59 11.74
C GLY A 349 18.30 25.28 13.11
N LYS A 350 17.55 25.49 14.20
CA LYS A 350 18.05 25.30 15.57
C LYS A 350 18.05 23.82 15.94
N LEU A 351 18.99 23.43 16.81
CA LEU A 351 19.04 22.08 17.38
C LEU A 351 17.72 21.78 18.12
N LYS A 352 17.15 20.60 17.89
CA LYS A 352 15.78 20.27 18.31
C LYS A 352 15.74 19.11 19.30
N GLN A 353 16.18 17.91 18.90
CA GLN A 353 16.14 16.70 19.75
C GLN A 353 17.55 16.19 20.07
N GLN A 354 17.78 15.79 21.32
CA GLN A 354 19.02 15.10 21.69
C GLN A 354 19.06 13.68 21.10
N LEU A 355 20.25 13.13 20.92
CA LEU A 355 20.41 11.86 20.22
C LEU A 355 19.91 10.65 21.03
N ASP A 356 20.15 10.63 22.34
CA ASP A 356 19.61 9.59 23.23
C ASP A 356 18.08 9.64 23.29
N GLU A 357 17.52 10.84 23.44
CA GLU A 357 16.09 11.12 23.41
C GLU A 357 15.45 10.62 22.11
N HIS A 358 16.08 10.93 20.98
CA HIS A 358 15.62 10.51 19.68
C HIS A 358 15.62 8.98 19.54
N CYS A 359 16.74 8.30 19.84
CA CYS A 359 16.81 6.85 19.79
C CYS A 359 15.79 6.17 20.73
N VAL A 360 15.64 6.68 21.96
CA VAL A 360 14.66 6.18 22.94
C VAL A 360 13.24 6.39 22.45
N GLY A 361 12.95 7.55 21.87
CA GLY A 361 11.62 7.90 21.38
C GLY A 361 11.20 7.09 20.16
N VAL A 362 12.10 6.90 19.21
CA VAL A 362 11.88 6.02 18.05
C VAL A 362 11.67 4.59 18.52
N ALA A 363 12.55 4.06 19.38
CA ALA A 363 12.45 2.70 19.89
C ALA A 363 11.13 2.43 20.65
N GLN A 364 10.71 3.36 21.49
CA GLN A 364 9.46 3.25 22.24
C GLN A 364 8.23 3.31 21.31
N ASN A 365 8.23 4.20 20.32
CA ASN A 365 7.15 4.31 19.35
C ASN A 365 7.09 3.09 18.42
N ALA A 366 8.24 2.58 17.97
CA ALA A 366 8.33 1.39 17.13
C ALA A 366 7.74 0.16 17.82
N LEU A 367 8.00 -0.02 19.12
CA LEU A 367 7.39 -1.09 19.92
C LEU A 367 5.87 -0.97 19.99
N LEU A 368 5.35 0.24 20.26
CA LEU A 368 3.92 0.49 20.41
C LEU A 368 3.18 0.35 19.09
N LEU A 369 3.77 0.88 18.01
CA LEU A 369 3.25 0.76 16.66
C LEU A 369 3.24 -0.71 16.22
N GLY A 370 4.34 -1.45 16.43
CA GLY A 370 4.41 -2.88 16.14
C GLY A 370 3.28 -3.66 16.82
N ARG A 371 3.05 -3.44 18.12
CA ARG A 371 1.92 -4.07 18.84
C ARG A 371 0.54 -3.65 18.33
N SER A 372 0.44 -2.53 17.63
CA SER A 372 -0.83 -2.07 17.07
C SER A 372 -1.15 -2.68 15.70
N LEU A 373 -0.12 -3.06 14.92
CA LEU A 373 -0.27 -3.61 13.56
C LEU A 373 -1.25 -4.80 13.48
N PRO A 374 -1.19 -5.79 14.40
CA PRO A 374 -2.13 -6.92 14.42
C PRO A 374 -3.61 -6.55 14.45
N HIS A 375 -3.95 -5.38 14.99
CA HIS A 375 -5.32 -4.97 15.27
C HIS A 375 -5.85 -3.94 14.29
N LEU A 376 -5.07 -3.53 13.28
CA LEU A 376 -5.44 -2.41 12.41
C LEU A 376 -6.68 -2.67 11.58
N ARG A 377 -6.74 -3.84 10.93
CA ARG A 377 -7.88 -4.22 10.08
C ARG A 377 -9.19 -4.17 10.84
N ASP A 378 -9.16 -4.50 12.14
CA ASP A 378 -10.31 -4.53 13.04
C ASP A 378 -10.78 -3.14 13.51
N THR A 379 -9.89 -2.15 13.51
CA THR A 379 -10.20 -0.79 13.99
C THR A 379 -10.58 0.16 12.87
N LEU A 380 -10.12 -0.11 11.65
CA LEU A 380 -10.34 0.75 10.50
C LEU A 380 -11.80 0.71 10.00
N PRO A 381 -12.32 1.81 9.43
CA PRO A 381 -13.66 1.84 8.83
C PRO A 381 -13.83 0.77 7.74
N ALA A 382 -15.01 0.18 7.62
CA ALA A 382 -15.28 -0.87 6.63
C ALA A 382 -16.68 -0.72 6.04
N ILE A 383 -16.87 -1.20 4.80
CA ILE A 383 -18.18 -1.27 4.17
C ILE A 383 -18.93 -2.45 4.78
N THR A 384 -20.18 -2.21 5.19
CA THR A 384 -21.06 -3.29 5.62
C THR A 384 -22.41 -3.20 4.98
N ARG A 385 -22.98 -4.38 4.74
CA ARG A 385 -24.37 -4.57 4.29
C ARG A 385 -24.75 -3.65 3.14
N HIS A 386 -23.81 -3.48 2.21
CA HIS A 386 -24.02 -2.65 1.05
C HIS A 386 -25.09 -3.28 0.15
N LYS A 387 -26.25 -2.63 0.07
CA LYS A 387 -27.41 -3.15 -0.66
C LYS A 387 -27.08 -3.41 -2.13
N GLY A 388 -26.35 -2.51 -2.78
CA GLY A 388 -25.96 -2.65 -4.18
C GLY A 388 -25.14 -3.92 -4.46
N PHE A 389 -24.32 -4.37 -3.51
CA PHE A 389 -23.50 -5.58 -3.71
C PHE A 389 -24.27 -6.89 -3.47
N ARG A 390 -25.37 -6.85 -2.71
CA ARG A 390 -26.25 -8.01 -2.47
C ARG A 390 -27.40 -8.11 -3.45
N GLN A 391 -27.76 -7.00 -4.08
CA GLN A 391 -28.89 -6.95 -4.99
C GLN A 391 -28.68 -7.93 -6.15
N ARG A 392 -29.64 -8.83 -6.33
CA ARG A 392 -29.64 -9.76 -7.47
C ARG A 392 -29.90 -9.00 -8.75
N SER A 393 -29.25 -9.41 -9.83
CA SER A 393 -29.43 -8.77 -11.13
C SER A 393 -30.80 -9.11 -11.71
N THR A 394 -31.57 -8.09 -12.07
CA THR A 394 -32.81 -8.25 -12.84
C THR A 394 -32.52 -8.50 -14.32
N ASP A 395 -31.44 -7.93 -14.85
CA ASP A 395 -30.97 -8.13 -16.22
C ASP A 395 -30.24 -9.47 -16.36
N ALA A 396 -30.69 -10.28 -17.33
CA ALA A 396 -30.10 -11.58 -17.64
C ALA A 396 -28.61 -11.50 -18.01
N ARG A 397 -28.17 -10.40 -18.63
CA ARG A 397 -26.78 -10.19 -19.08
C ARG A 397 -25.78 -10.14 -17.92
N PHE A 398 -26.24 -9.78 -16.72
CA PHE A 398 -25.41 -9.63 -15.52
C PHE A 398 -25.67 -10.70 -14.45
N ARG A 399 -26.53 -11.69 -14.72
CA ARG A 399 -26.81 -12.80 -13.78
C ARG A 399 -25.58 -13.65 -13.43
N TRP A 400 -24.53 -13.62 -14.25
CA TRP A 400 -23.28 -14.29 -13.92
C TRP A 400 -22.62 -13.72 -12.65
N GLN A 401 -22.81 -12.43 -12.37
CA GLN A 401 -22.29 -11.77 -11.18
C GLN A 401 -22.91 -12.36 -9.90
N ASP A 402 -24.18 -12.75 -9.97
CA ASP A 402 -24.89 -13.43 -8.89
C ASP A 402 -24.30 -14.82 -8.61
N LYS A 403 -23.99 -15.59 -9.68
CA LYS A 403 -23.34 -16.90 -9.54
C LYS A 403 -21.94 -16.78 -8.95
N ALA A 404 -21.15 -15.81 -9.41
CA ALA A 404 -19.83 -15.53 -8.87
C ALA A 404 -19.90 -15.18 -7.38
N PHE A 405 -20.83 -14.31 -7.00
CA PHE A 405 -21.09 -13.94 -5.60
C PHE A 405 -21.42 -15.16 -4.74
N ASP A 406 -22.34 -16.01 -5.18
CA ASP A 406 -22.78 -17.20 -4.43
C ASP A 406 -21.64 -18.22 -4.24
N LYS A 407 -20.85 -18.47 -5.30
CA LYS A 407 -19.69 -19.37 -5.26
C LYS A 407 -18.63 -18.88 -4.29
N VAL A 408 -18.34 -17.58 -4.29
CA VAL A 408 -17.35 -16.98 -3.40
C VAL A 408 -17.84 -16.97 -1.95
N CYS A 409 -19.13 -16.73 -1.71
CA CYS A 409 -19.71 -16.86 -0.37
C CYS A 409 -19.52 -18.27 0.19
N ALA A 410 -19.66 -19.31 -0.63
CA ALA A 410 -19.50 -20.70 -0.20
C ALA A 410 -18.07 -21.05 0.26
N ILE A 411 -17.05 -20.34 -0.23
CA ILE A 411 -15.64 -20.56 0.15
C ILE A 411 -15.08 -19.51 1.11
N ARG A 412 -15.92 -18.60 1.63
CA ARG A 412 -15.49 -17.44 2.43
C ARG A 412 -14.56 -17.81 3.60
N GLU A 413 -14.95 -18.81 4.38
CA GLU A 413 -14.18 -19.24 5.56
C GLU A 413 -12.83 -19.83 5.15
N GLN A 414 -12.81 -20.64 4.10
CA GLN A 414 -11.59 -21.22 3.53
C GLN A 414 -10.67 -20.13 2.99
N ALA A 415 -11.22 -19.14 2.28
CA ALA A 415 -10.46 -18.01 1.74
C ALA A 415 -9.87 -17.11 2.84
N ALA A 416 -10.54 -16.98 3.99
CA ALA A 416 -9.99 -16.27 5.15
C ALA A 416 -8.75 -16.98 5.72
N ARG A 417 -8.81 -18.32 5.82
CA ARG A 417 -7.70 -19.15 6.32
C ARG A 417 -6.56 -19.24 5.31
N HIS A 418 -6.86 -19.65 4.09
CA HIS A 418 -5.83 -20.01 3.11
C HIS A 418 -5.45 -18.89 2.14
N GLY A 419 -6.19 -17.78 2.11
CA GLY A 419 -6.01 -16.72 1.11
C GLY A 419 -6.85 -16.99 -0.14
N PHE A 420 -6.88 -16.01 -1.05
CA PHE A 420 -7.69 -16.09 -2.26
C PHE A 420 -6.97 -15.46 -3.44
N PHE A 421 -7.02 -16.17 -4.57
CA PHE A 421 -6.51 -15.73 -5.86
C PHE A 421 -7.58 -15.94 -6.94
N GLY A 422 -8.28 -14.87 -7.30
CA GLY A 422 -9.33 -14.91 -8.30
C GLY A 422 -8.86 -14.45 -9.67
N VAL A 423 -9.50 -14.93 -10.73
CA VAL A 423 -9.34 -14.45 -12.11
C VAL A 423 -10.74 -14.22 -12.70
N ASN A 424 -11.12 -12.94 -12.82
CA ASN A 424 -12.30 -12.51 -13.54
C ASN A 424 -11.93 -12.23 -15.00
N MET A 425 -12.34 -13.16 -15.86
CA MET A 425 -12.08 -13.14 -17.31
C MET A 425 -13.30 -12.72 -18.11
N ALA A 426 -14.34 -12.15 -17.48
CA ALA A 426 -15.57 -11.80 -18.19
C ALA A 426 -15.30 -10.84 -19.37
N SER A 427 -16.00 -11.05 -20.48
CA SER A 427 -15.77 -10.25 -21.70
C SER A 427 -16.08 -8.75 -21.51
N THR A 428 -15.47 -7.90 -22.33
CA THR A 428 -15.70 -6.45 -22.29
C THR A 428 -17.18 -6.11 -22.41
N GLY A 429 -17.67 -5.25 -21.50
CA GLY A 429 -19.08 -4.85 -21.44
C GLY A 429 -19.98 -5.77 -20.61
N ARG A 430 -19.47 -6.87 -20.02
CA ARG A 430 -20.24 -7.77 -19.14
C ARG A 430 -20.34 -7.32 -17.67
N GLY A 431 -19.88 -6.10 -17.35
CA GLY A 431 -20.01 -5.51 -16.01
C GLY A 431 -18.96 -5.99 -14.99
N LYS A 432 -17.69 -6.18 -15.42
CA LYS A 432 -16.58 -6.61 -14.56
C LYS A 432 -16.43 -5.78 -13.28
N THR A 433 -16.52 -4.45 -13.38
CA THR A 433 -16.31 -3.53 -12.24
C THR A 433 -17.20 -3.86 -11.04
N LEU A 434 -18.51 -4.02 -11.25
CA LEU A 434 -19.44 -4.36 -10.18
C LEU A 434 -19.20 -5.80 -9.70
N ALA A 435 -18.93 -6.73 -10.61
CA ALA A 435 -18.61 -8.12 -10.26
C ALA A 435 -17.39 -8.21 -9.33
N ASN A 436 -16.33 -7.46 -9.61
CA ASN A 436 -15.11 -7.41 -8.78
C ASN A 436 -15.42 -6.99 -7.36
N ALA A 437 -16.16 -5.89 -7.18
CA ALA A 437 -16.57 -5.42 -5.86
C ALA A 437 -17.48 -6.42 -5.14
N ARG A 438 -18.40 -7.07 -5.87
CA ARG A 438 -19.26 -8.12 -5.32
C ARG A 438 -18.47 -9.36 -4.87
N ILE A 439 -17.45 -9.77 -5.62
CA ILE A 439 -16.54 -10.86 -5.25
C ILE A 439 -15.75 -10.48 -3.98
N MET A 440 -15.14 -9.30 -3.95
CA MET A 440 -14.43 -8.80 -2.74
C MET A 440 -15.36 -8.73 -1.52
N TYR A 441 -16.58 -8.25 -1.72
CA TYR A 441 -17.58 -8.17 -0.67
C TYR A 441 -18.03 -9.57 -0.21
N ALA A 442 -18.17 -10.54 -1.12
CA ALA A 442 -18.50 -11.92 -0.78
C ALA A 442 -17.42 -12.62 0.04
N LEU A 443 -16.14 -12.25 -0.15
CA LEU A 443 -15.01 -12.73 0.65
C LEU A 443 -15.00 -12.15 2.07
N ALA A 444 -15.60 -10.98 2.29
CA ALA A 444 -15.58 -10.33 3.61
C ALA A 444 -16.53 -11.03 4.59
N ASP A 445 -16.07 -11.15 5.85
CA ASP A 445 -16.96 -11.46 6.96
C ASP A 445 -17.84 -10.23 7.24
N GLU A 446 -19.16 -10.42 7.23
CA GLU A 446 -20.12 -9.34 7.44
C GLU A 446 -20.03 -8.71 8.83
N SER A 447 -19.52 -9.45 9.82
CA SER A 447 -19.35 -8.99 11.20
C SER A 447 -18.14 -8.07 11.39
N VAL A 448 -17.14 -8.21 10.51
CA VAL A 448 -15.90 -7.41 10.49
C VAL A 448 -16.02 -6.26 9.49
N GLY A 449 -16.66 -6.52 8.35
CA GLY A 449 -16.84 -5.59 7.25
C GLY A 449 -15.81 -5.76 6.13
N CYS A 450 -16.13 -5.17 4.98
CA CYS A 450 -15.41 -5.30 3.72
C CYS A 450 -14.49 -4.10 3.50
N ARG A 451 -13.23 -4.37 3.16
CA ARG A 451 -12.22 -3.38 2.79
C ARG A 451 -11.42 -3.89 1.60
N PHE A 452 -11.37 -3.13 0.52
CA PHE A 452 -10.59 -3.51 -0.67
C PHE A 452 -10.08 -2.29 -1.43
N SER A 453 -9.13 -2.51 -2.33
CA SER A 453 -8.59 -1.51 -3.24
C SER A 453 -8.79 -1.98 -4.67
N VAL A 454 -9.19 -1.08 -5.57
CA VAL A 454 -9.26 -1.31 -7.01
C VAL A 454 -8.13 -0.52 -7.64
N ALA A 455 -7.09 -1.23 -8.08
CA ALA A 455 -5.91 -0.68 -8.71
C ALA A 455 -5.99 -0.90 -10.22
N LEU A 456 -6.13 0.18 -10.98
CA LEU A 456 -6.23 0.17 -12.43
C LEU A 456 -4.84 0.12 -13.08
N GLY A 457 -4.70 -0.60 -14.20
CA GLY A 457 -3.50 -0.62 -15.05
C GLY A 457 -3.20 0.68 -15.81
N LEU A 458 -3.82 1.80 -15.41
CA LEU A 458 -3.57 3.12 -15.99
C LEU A 458 -2.40 3.80 -15.29
N ARG A 459 -1.62 4.60 -16.02
CA ARG A 459 -0.54 5.43 -15.43
C ARG A 459 -1.06 6.53 -14.51
N THR A 460 -2.21 7.13 -14.85
CA THR A 460 -2.84 8.15 -14.02
C THR A 460 -4.34 7.94 -13.86
N LEU A 461 -4.85 8.38 -12.71
CA LEU A 461 -6.27 8.35 -12.39
C LEU A 461 -6.80 9.77 -12.26
N THR A 462 -7.73 10.13 -13.14
CA THR A 462 -8.45 11.42 -13.06
C THR A 462 -9.62 11.31 -12.09
N LEU A 463 -10.05 12.46 -11.55
CA LEU A 463 -11.24 12.53 -10.69
C LEU A 463 -12.49 12.00 -11.42
N GLN A 464 -12.64 12.29 -12.72
CA GLN A 464 -13.76 11.81 -13.53
C GLN A 464 -13.81 10.28 -13.62
N THR A 465 -12.66 9.62 -13.83
CA THR A 465 -12.60 8.15 -13.83
C THR A 465 -12.94 7.58 -12.45
N GLY A 466 -12.46 8.24 -11.39
CA GLY A 466 -12.82 7.92 -10.01
C GLY A 466 -14.33 8.03 -9.73
N ASP A 467 -14.96 9.12 -10.15
CA ASP A 467 -16.39 9.38 -9.99
C ASP A 467 -17.24 8.39 -10.81
N ALA A 468 -16.82 8.06 -12.04
CA ALA A 468 -17.47 7.05 -12.85
C ALA A 468 -17.42 5.66 -12.19
N LEU A 469 -16.30 5.31 -11.56
CA LEU A 469 -16.17 4.07 -10.79
C LEU A 469 -17.02 4.11 -9.52
N ARG A 470 -17.06 5.24 -8.81
CA ARG A 470 -17.94 5.44 -7.64
C ARG A 470 -19.41 5.19 -8.00
N GLN A 471 -19.89 5.80 -9.09
CA GLN A 471 -21.25 5.62 -9.60
C GLN A 471 -21.54 4.15 -9.97
N ARG A 472 -20.62 3.48 -10.68
CA ARG A 472 -20.77 2.06 -11.06
C ARG A 472 -20.79 1.11 -9.87
N LEU A 473 -20.04 1.44 -8.81
CA LEU A 473 -20.01 0.68 -7.57
C LEU A 473 -21.19 1.00 -6.65
N THR A 474 -21.98 2.02 -6.98
CA THR A 474 -23.10 2.53 -6.17
C THR A 474 -22.67 2.91 -4.75
N LEU A 475 -21.43 3.39 -4.60
CA LEU A 475 -20.86 3.82 -3.33
C LEU A 475 -20.91 5.35 -3.20
N ASP A 476 -20.97 5.84 -1.97
CA ASP A 476 -20.94 7.27 -1.66
C ASP A 476 -19.49 7.74 -1.36
N GLU A 477 -19.24 9.05 -1.37
CA GLU A 477 -17.93 9.69 -1.10
C GLU A 477 -17.37 9.43 0.31
N ASP A 478 -18.24 8.94 1.20
CA ASP A 478 -17.90 8.58 2.56
C ASP A 478 -17.41 7.12 2.69
N ASP A 479 -17.59 6.29 1.65
CA ASP A 479 -17.20 4.87 1.59
C ASP A 479 -16.02 4.60 0.64
N LEU A 480 -15.88 5.44 -0.40
CA LEU A 480 -14.90 5.26 -1.46
C LEU A 480 -13.98 6.47 -1.56
N ALA A 481 -12.69 6.23 -1.40
CA ALA A 481 -11.65 7.20 -1.70
C ALA A 481 -11.10 7.03 -3.12
N VAL A 482 -10.72 8.15 -3.74
CA VAL A 482 -10.01 8.17 -5.02
C VAL A 482 -8.63 8.77 -4.80
N LEU A 483 -7.57 8.02 -5.10
CA LEU A 483 -6.20 8.54 -5.10
C LEU A 483 -5.86 9.09 -6.48
N ILE A 484 -5.81 10.41 -6.57
CA ILE A 484 -5.54 11.16 -7.79
C ILE A 484 -4.03 11.46 -7.84
N GLY A 485 -3.44 11.27 -9.02
CA GLY A 485 -2.06 11.62 -9.31
C GLY A 485 -1.98 12.48 -10.58
N SER A 486 -1.08 13.47 -10.57
CA SER A 486 -0.78 14.27 -11.76
C SER A 486 0.51 13.77 -12.42
N GLN A 487 0.42 13.31 -13.67
CA GLN A 487 1.57 12.83 -14.43
C GLN A 487 2.63 13.92 -14.61
N ALA A 488 2.20 15.13 -14.99
CA ALA A 488 3.10 16.25 -15.23
C ALA A 488 3.87 16.64 -13.96
N VAL A 489 3.22 16.59 -12.79
CA VAL A 489 3.90 16.90 -11.52
C VAL A 489 4.75 15.71 -11.04
N GLN A 490 4.36 14.48 -11.35
CA GLN A 490 5.19 13.30 -11.10
C GLN A 490 6.49 13.36 -11.91
N GLU A 491 6.43 13.61 -13.21
CA GLU A 491 7.60 13.78 -14.08
C GLU A 491 8.48 14.96 -13.61
N LEU A 492 7.87 16.10 -13.26
CA LEU A 492 8.61 17.25 -12.73
C LEU A 492 9.25 16.96 -11.37
N HIS A 493 8.59 16.15 -10.54
CA HIS A 493 9.10 15.72 -9.24
C HIS A 493 10.21 14.69 -9.40
N GLU A 494 10.12 13.75 -10.34
CA GLU A 494 11.18 12.79 -10.69
C GLU A 494 12.42 13.53 -11.23
N LEU A 495 12.23 14.51 -12.11
CA LEU A 495 13.29 15.40 -12.59
C LEU A 495 13.92 16.19 -11.42
N ARG A 496 13.09 16.81 -10.55
CA ARG A 496 13.59 17.46 -9.34
C ARG A 496 14.27 16.49 -8.39
N GLN A 497 13.83 15.24 -8.28
CA GLN A 497 14.42 14.22 -7.43
C GLN A 497 15.77 13.72 -7.96
N GLN A 498 15.95 13.68 -9.28
CA GLN A 498 17.24 13.42 -9.94
C GLN A 498 18.19 14.62 -9.77
N GLU A 499 17.69 15.85 -9.90
CA GLU A 499 18.46 17.08 -9.65
C GLU A 499 18.76 17.32 -8.16
N GLN A 500 17.86 16.93 -7.27
CA GLN A 500 18.04 16.99 -5.82
C GLN A 500 18.96 15.88 -5.35
N ALA A 501 18.91 14.67 -5.93
CA ALA A 501 19.90 13.62 -5.64
C ALA A 501 21.34 14.09 -5.90
N THR A 502 21.54 15.06 -6.81
CA THR A 502 22.82 15.74 -7.04
C THR A 502 23.08 16.97 -6.14
N ARG A 503 22.07 17.45 -5.39
CA ARG A 503 22.11 18.71 -4.58
C ARG A 503 21.75 18.57 -3.09
N VAL A 504 21.40 17.39 -2.57
CA VAL A 504 20.95 17.23 -1.17
C VAL A 504 22.03 17.67 -0.18
N VAL A 505 21.73 18.73 0.56
CA VAL A 505 22.34 19.02 1.85
C VAL A 505 21.75 18.01 2.83
N GLN A 506 22.58 17.11 3.38
CA GLN A 506 22.17 16.22 4.48
C GLN A 506 21.95 17.06 5.74
N THR A 507 20.83 17.76 5.80
CA THR A 507 20.26 18.15 7.10
C THR A 507 19.82 16.84 7.75
N GLY A 508 20.14 16.58 9.02
CA GLY A 508 19.82 15.32 9.72
C GLY A 508 18.33 15.05 9.94
N SER A 509 17.46 15.49 9.03
CA SER A 509 16.01 15.52 9.07
C SER A 509 15.38 14.76 7.89
N GLU A 510 16.11 13.89 7.19
CA GLU A 510 15.56 13.07 6.10
C GLU A 510 14.34 12.25 6.54
N SER A 511 14.33 11.75 7.78
CA SER A 511 13.20 11.02 8.37
C SER A 511 11.88 11.80 8.38
N ALA A 512 11.92 13.14 8.37
CA ALA A 512 10.73 13.99 8.40
C ALA A 512 10.23 14.38 6.98
N GLU A 513 10.78 13.79 5.91
CA GLU A 513 10.25 13.96 4.54
C GLU A 513 8.82 13.44 4.44
N SER A 514 8.03 14.03 3.54
CA SER A 514 6.63 13.64 3.35
C SER A 514 6.53 12.17 2.94
N LEU A 515 5.65 11.41 3.62
CA LEU A 515 5.36 10.01 3.28
C LEU A 515 4.59 9.84 1.96
N PHE A 516 4.02 10.94 1.44
CA PHE A 516 3.32 11.01 0.17
C PHE A 516 4.01 12.01 -0.75
N SER A 517 4.00 11.72 -2.04
CA SER A 517 4.42 12.68 -3.06
C SER A 517 3.50 13.91 -3.02
N GLU A 518 4.07 15.11 -3.15
CA GLU A 518 3.33 16.38 -3.05
C GLU A 518 2.16 16.51 -4.05
N HIS A 519 2.19 15.74 -5.14
CA HIS A 519 1.19 15.76 -6.21
C HIS A 519 0.06 14.75 -6.05
N GLN A 520 0.12 13.90 -5.01
CA GLN A 520 -0.90 12.90 -4.74
C GLN A 520 -1.97 13.48 -3.81
N TYR A 521 -3.23 13.35 -4.22
CA TYR A 521 -4.38 13.83 -3.46
C TYR A 521 -5.40 12.71 -3.26
N VAL A 522 -5.93 12.59 -2.05
CA VAL A 522 -6.98 11.62 -1.71
C VAL A 522 -8.30 12.34 -1.57
N SER A 523 -9.25 12.06 -2.47
CA SER A 523 -10.62 12.54 -2.35
C SER A 523 -11.43 11.54 -1.49
N TYR A 524 -11.78 11.93 -0.26
CA TYR A 524 -12.52 11.10 0.70
C TYR A 524 -13.18 11.95 1.80
N ASP A 525 -14.49 11.80 1.98
CA ASP A 525 -15.31 12.56 2.95
C ASP A 525 -15.84 11.70 4.11
N GLY A 526 -15.32 10.47 4.25
CA GLY A 526 -15.78 9.53 5.26
C GLY A 526 -15.08 9.68 6.62
N SER A 527 -15.34 8.71 7.50
CA SER A 527 -14.74 8.67 8.83
C SER A 527 -13.24 8.40 8.72
N LEU A 528 -12.45 9.18 9.45
CA LEU A 528 -11.04 8.91 9.70
C LEU A 528 -10.89 7.95 10.89
N ASP A 529 -9.79 7.20 10.94
CA ASP A 529 -9.44 6.38 12.11
C ASP A 529 -9.25 7.28 13.35
N ASP A 530 -10.10 7.09 14.36
CA ASP A 530 -9.88 7.64 15.71
C ASP A 530 -9.31 6.54 16.64
N GLY A 531 -8.57 5.61 16.04
CA GLY A 531 -8.10 4.36 16.63
C GLY A 531 -6.64 4.43 17.07
N ARG A 532 -5.93 3.30 16.97
CA ARG A 532 -4.54 3.21 17.43
C ARG A 532 -3.60 4.00 16.53
N LEU A 533 -3.89 4.10 15.23
CA LEU A 533 -2.97 4.73 14.28
C LEU A 533 -3.00 6.25 14.27
N LYS A 534 -4.08 6.86 14.77
CA LYS A 534 -4.28 8.30 14.76
C LYS A 534 -3.04 9.08 15.16
N THR A 535 -2.42 8.74 16.29
CA THR A 535 -1.24 9.47 16.80
C THR A 535 -0.08 9.47 15.79
N TRP A 536 0.15 8.37 15.08
CA TRP A 536 1.23 8.27 14.09
C TRP A 536 0.86 8.89 12.74
N LEU A 537 -0.43 8.97 12.40
CA LEU A 537 -0.92 9.41 11.09
C LEU A 537 -1.49 10.83 11.06
N GLU A 538 -1.81 11.44 12.19
CA GLU A 538 -2.50 12.74 12.25
C GLU A 538 -1.72 13.88 11.59
N LYS A 539 -0.38 13.78 11.59
CA LYS A 539 0.51 14.72 10.90
C LYS A 539 0.61 14.48 9.39
N SER A 540 -0.01 13.42 8.89
CA SER A 540 -0.03 13.01 7.48
C SER A 540 -1.48 12.77 7.02
N PRO A 541 -2.26 13.84 6.78
CA PRO A 541 -3.70 13.74 6.51
C PRO A 541 -4.04 12.86 5.29
N THR A 542 -3.26 12.95 4.22
CA THR A 542 -3.42 12.13 3.01
C THR A 542 -3.28 10.62 3.31
N LEU A 543 -2.25 10.24 4.09
CA LEU A 543 -2.05 8.86 4.54
C LEU A 543 -3.22 8.38 5.39
N HIS A 544 -3.68 9.26 6.29
CA HIS A 544 -4.78 8.94 7.17
C HIS A 544 -6.09 8.70 6.39
N GLN A 545 -6.40 9.53 5.38
CA GLN A 545 -7.55 9.34 4.49
C GLN A 545 -7.44 8.04 3.70
N LEU A 546 -6.28 7.78 3.06
CA LEU A 546 -6.06 6.58 2.24
C LEU A 546 -6.27 5.29 3.05
N LEU A 547 -5.78 5.24 4.28
CA LEU A 547 -5.94 4.07 5.14
C LEU A 547 -7.34 3.98 5.74
N SER A 548 -7.97 5.10 6.07
CA SER A 548 -9.30 5.11 6.68
C SER A 548 -10.39 4.67 5.69
N ALA A 549 -10.24 4.99 4.40
CA ALA A 549 -11.22 4.68 3.37
C ALA A 549 -11.53 3.17 3.29
N PRO A 550 -12.79 2.74 3.39
CA PRO A 550 -13.15 1.34 3.22
C PRO A 550 -12.78 0.80 1.83
N VAL A 551 -13.13 1.54 0.78
CA VAL A 551 -12.75 1.23 -0.61
C VAL A 551 -11.83 2.31 -1.14
N LEU A 552 -10.77 1.90 -1.81
CA LEU A 552 -9.82 2.79 -2.47
C LEU A 552 -9.82 2.51 -3.96
N VAL A 553 -10.01 3.53 -4.79
CA VAL A 553 -9.75 3.47 -6.23
C VAL A 553 -8.43 4.19 -6.50
N THR A 554 -7.54 3.50 -7.20
CA THR A 554 -6.16 3.94 -7.42
C THR A 554 -5.60 3.34 -8.71
N THR A 555 -4.39 3.71 -9.11
CA THR A 555 -3.60 2.97 -10.10
C THR A 555 -2.73 1.90 -9.43
N ILE A 556 -2.25 0.93 -10.22
CA ILE A 556 -1.26 -0.03 -9.77
C ILE A 556 0.04 0.70 -9.37
N ASP A 557 0.45 1.74 -10.11
CA ASP A 557 1.63 2.56 -9.82
C ASP A 557 1.61 3.19 -8.43
N HIS A 558 0.45 3.61 -7.93
CA HIS A 558 0.36 4.15 -6.57
C HIS A 558 0.58 3.09 -5.47
N LEU A 559 0.37 1.80 -5.76
CA LEU A 559 0.64 0.70 -4.82
C LEU A 559 2.03 0.10 -5.01
N MET A 560 2.64 0.29 -6.17
CA MET A 560 3.96 -0.20 -6.54
C MET A 560 5.10 0.20 -5.56
N PRO A 561 5.09 1.39 -4.93
CA PRO A 561 6.06 1.75 -3.90
C PRO A 561 6.11 0.80 -2.70
N ALA A 562 5.10 -0.06 -2.49
CA ALA A 562 5.20 -1.12 -1.49
C ALA A 562 6.46 -1.97 -1.69
N THR A 563 6.82 -2.28 -2.93
CA THR A 563 7.98 -3.11 -3.27
C THR A 563 9.10 -2.35 -3.98
N GLU A 564 8.76 -1.32 -4.75
CA GLU A 564 9.72 -0.61 -5.61
C GLU A 564 10.29 0.66 -4.97
N SER A 565 9.84 1.05 -3.77
CA SER A 565 10.43 2.20 -3.10
C SER A 565 11.82 1.85 -2.57
N LEU A 566 12.83 2.49 -3.17
CA LEU A 566 14.24 2.28 -2.81
C LEU A 566 14.70 3.23 -1.69
N ARG A 567 13.99 4.34 -1.47
CA ARG A 567 14.34 5.39 -0.50
C ARG A 567 13.13 6.10 0.10
N GLY A 568 13.31 6.59 1.33
CA GLY A 568 12.29 7.32 2.07
C GLY A 568 11.17 6.41 2.58
N GLY A 569 10.05 7.02 2.96
CA GLY A 569 8.90 6.33 3.56
C GLY A 569 7.76 5.96 2.59
N HIS A 570 7.97 6.03 1.28
CA HIS A 570 6.88 5.89 0.29
C HIS A 570 6.22 4.51 0.28
N GLN A 571 6.90 3.46 0.74
CA GLN A 571 6.34 2.12 0.94
C GLN A 571 5.33 2.04 2.09
N ILE A 572 5.37 2.96 3.06
CA ILE A 572 4.57 2.86 4.30
C ILE A 572 3.08 2.84 3.99
N ALA A 573 2.62 3.77 3.14
CA ALA A 573 1.22 3.90 2.77
C ALA A 573 0.65 2.66 2.05
N PRO A 574 1.23 2.22 0.91
CA PRO A 574 0.72 1.06 0.18
C PRO A 574 0.91 -0.25 0.94
N MET A 575 1.98 -0.40 1.74
CA MET A 575 2.17 -1.59 2.59
C MET A 575 1.08 -1.70 3.66
N LEU A 576 0.76 -0.60 4.36
CA LEU A 576 -0.35 -0.56 5.31
C LEU A 576 -1.71 -0.80 4.63
N ARG A 577 -1.88 -0.32 3.39
CA ARG A 577 -3.10 -0.56 2.61
C ARG A 577 -3.25 -2.05 2.26
N LEU A 578 -2.19 -2.71 1.79
CA LEU A 578 -2.18 -4.15 1.49
C LEU A 578 -2.41 -5.00 2.75
N LEU A 579 -1.85 -4.59 3.89
CA LEU A 579 -2.04 -5.27 5.18
C LEU A 579 -3.50 -5.21 5.67
N THR A 580 -4.25 -4.18 5.27
CA THR A 580 -5.58 -3.87 5.83
C THR A 580 -6.73 -3.94 4.84
N SER A 581 -6.47 -4.30 3.57
CA SER A 581 -7.48 -4.38 2.53
C SER A 581 -7.15 -5.47 1.49
N ASP A 582 -8.20 -6.04 0.89
CA ASP A 582 -8.07 -6.93 -0.27
C ASP A 582 -7.76 -6.13 -1.55
N LEU A 583 -7.28 -6.78 -2.60
CA LEU A 583 -6.76 -6.11 -3.80
C LEU A 583 -7.43 -6.64 -5.08
N VAL A 584 -7.99 -5.73 -5.87
CA VAL A 584 -8.39 -5.96 -7.26
C VAL A 584 -7.35 -5.30 -8.15
N LEU A 585 -6.76 -6.07 -9.06
CA LEU A 585 -5.90 -5.58 -10.14
C LEU A 585 -6.73 -5.59 -11.43
N ASP A 586 -7.14 -4.42 -11.90
CA ASP A 586 -8.00 -4.24 -13.06
C ASP A 586 -7.18 -3.82 -14.29
N GLU A 587 -7.27 -4.62 -15.35
CA GLU A 587 -6.46 -4.55 -16.57
C GLU A 587 -4.93 -4.51 -16.28
N PRO A 588 -4.38 -5.44 -15.45
CA PRO A 588 -2.95 -5.42 -15.13
C PRO A 588 -2.05 -5.84 -16.32
N ASP A 589 -2.63 -6.36 -17.40
CA ASP A 589 -1.97 -6.66 -18.67
C ASP A 589 -1.78 -5.44 -19.59
N ASP A 590 -2.27 -4.25 -19.19
CA ASP A 590 -1.91 -2.99 -19.84
C ASP A 590 -0.45 -2.56 -19.56
N PHE A 591 0.23 -3.25 -18.64
CA PHE A 591 1.63 -3.00 -18.30
C PHE A 591 2.60 -3.44 -19.41
N GLY A 592 3.72 -2.73 -19.53
CA GLY A 592 4.84 -3.14 -20.38
C GLY A 592 5.46 -4.46 -19.90
N LEU A 593 6.13 -5.18 -20.80
CA LEU A 593 6.80 -6.44 -20.44
C LEU A 593 7.89 -6.22 -19.37
N GLU A 594 8.52 -5.04 -19.41
CA GLU A 594 9.52 -4.55 -18.47
C GLU A 594 8.98 -4.36 -17.04
N ASP A 595 7.67 -4.12 -16.89
CA ASP A 595 7.04 -3.81 -15.60
C ASP A 595 6.46 -5.07 -14.92
N LEU A 596 6.31 -6.17 -15.65
CA LEU A 596 5.75 -7.43 -15.13
C LEU A 596 6.53 -8.01 -13.93
N PRO A 597 7.87 -7.91 -13.83
CA PRO A 597 8.60 -8.34 -12.63
C PRO A 597 8.22 -7.53 -11.39
N ALA A 598 8.00 -6.22 -11.53
CA ALA A 598 7.54 -5.36 -10.42
C ALA A 598 6.11 -5.74 -9.99
N LEU A 599 5.23 -5.99 -10.97
CA LEU A 599 3.89 -6.50 -10.69
C LEU A 599 3.92 -7.85 -9.92
N CYS A 600 4.85 -8.75 -10.27
CA CYS A 600 5.03 -10.00 -9.53
C CYS A 600 5.47 -9.76 -8.09
N ARG A 601 6.38 -8.80 -7.84
CA ARG A 601 6.78 -8.41 -6.48
C ARG A 601 5.59 -7.86 -5.69
N LEU A 602 4.77 -6.99 -6.30
CA LEU A 602 3.56 -6.45 -5.68
C LEU A 602 2.56 -7.55 -5.32
N VAL A 603 2.28 -8.50 -6.22
CA VAL A 603 1.37 -9.63 -5.96
C VAL A 603 1.93 -10.57 -4.89
N ASN A 604 3.24 -10.78 -4.86
CA ASN A 604 3.90 -11.48 -3.76
C ASN A 604 3.67 -10.77 -2.42
N TRP A 605 3.85 -9.45 -2.36
CA TRP A 605 3.62 -8.67 -1.14
C TRP A 605 2.15 -8.63 -0.73
N ALA A 606 1.21 -8.61 -1.68
CA ALA A 606 -0.21 -8.75 -1.39
C ALA A 606 -0.47 -10.07 -0.64
N GLY A 607 0.06 -11.19 -1.14
CA GLY A 607 -0.01 -12.49 -0.45
C GLY A 607 0.71 -12.49 0.91
N MET A 608 1.91 -11.91 0.97
CA MET A 608 2.75 -11.83 2.18
C MET A 608 2.11 -10.99 3.28
N LEU A 609 1.35 -9.95 2.94
CA LEU A 609 0.65 -9.07 3.88
C LEU A 609 -0.78 -9.52 4.17
N GLY A 610 -1.16 -10.73 3.71
CA GLY A 610 -2.44 -11.34 4.03
C GLY A 610 -3.60 -10.89 3.16
N SER A 611 -3.36 -10.04 2.16
CA SER A 611 -4.35 -9.58 1.20
C SER A 611 -4.85 -10.71 0.30
N ARG A 612 -6.10 -10.61 -0.13
CA ARG A 612 -6.72 -11.49 -1.13
C ARG A 612 -6.75 -10.77 -2.47
N VAL A 613 -6.37 -11.46 -3.54
CA VAL A 613 -6.12 -10.83 -4.85
C VAL A 613 -7.17 -11.29 -5.87
N LEU A 614 -7.67 -10.36 -6.68
CA LEU A 614 -8.51 -10.63 -7.85
C LEU A 614 -7.92 -9.99 -9.11
N LEU A 615 -7.57 -10.88 -10.03
CA LEU A 615 -7.38 -10.73 -11.46
C LEU A 615 -8.59 -10.12 -12.15
N SER A 616 -8.56 -8.98 -12.82
CA SER A 616 -9.69 -8.55 -13.67
C SER A 616 -9.22 -8.07 -15.02
N SER A 617 -9.31 -8.94 -16.03
CA SER A 617 -9.06 -8.59 -17.43
C SER A 617 -9.58 -9.68 -18.35
N ALA A 618 -10.01 -9.27 -19.55
CA ALA A 618 -10.52 -10.21 -20.55
C ALA A 618 -9.37 -10.88 -21.36
N THR A 619 -8.15 -10.37 -21.26
CA THR A 619 -7.03 -10.64 -22.17
C THR A 619 -5.78 -11.16 -21.48
N LEU A 620 -5.85 -11.49 -20.18
CA LEU A 620 -4.73 -12.01 -19.41
C LEU A 620 -4.09 -13.26 -20.05
N PRO A 621 -2.80 -13.20 -20.43
CA PRO A 621 -2.10 -14.36 -20.97
C PRO A 621 -1.88 -15.46 -19.92
N PRO A 622 -1.94 -16.75 -20.29
CA PRO A 622 -1.73 -17.86 -19.35
C PRO A 622 -0.39 -17.79 -18.60
N ALA A 623 0.67 -17.37 -19.29
CA ALA A 623 2.01 -17.23 -18.70
C ALA A 623 2.04 -16.18 -17.58
N LEU A 624 1.39 -15.04 -17.79
CA LEU A 624 1.29 -13.97 -16.79
C LEU A 624 0.50 -14.44 -15.56
N ILE A 625 -0.69 -15.02 -15.77
CA ILE A 625 -1.52 -15.50 -14.65
C ILE A 625 -0.77 -16.55 -13.82
N ARG A 626 -0.07 -17.49 -14.48
CA ARG A 626 0.76 -18.50 -13.81
C ARG A 626 1.85 -17.86 -12.94
N ALA A 627 2.58 -16.87 -13.48
CA ALA A 627 3.63 -16.16 -12.75
C ALA A 627 3.06 -15.39 -11.54
N LEU A 628 1.93 -14.70 -11.71
CA LEU A 628 1.25 -13.97 -10.64
C LEU A 628 0.71 -14.91 -9.55
N PHE A 629 0.17 -16.08 -9.93
CA PHE A 629 -0.25 -17.08 -8.97
C PHE A 629 0.93 -17.61 -8.15
N GLU A 630 2.06 -17.94 -8.80
CA GLU A 630 3.26 -18.41 -8.10
C GLU A 630 3.79 -17.34 -7.14
N ALA A 631 3.81 -16.08 -7.57
CA ALA A 631 4.18 -14.96 -6.74
C ALA A 631 3.27 -14.85 -5.50
N TYR A 632 1.95 -14.92 -5.70
CA TYR A 632 0.96 -14.90 -4.60
C TYR A 632 1.14 -16.08 -3.65
N LEU A 633 1.31 -17.30 -4.17
CA LEU A 633 1.53 -18.53 -3.42
C LEU A 633 2.74 -18.41 -2.49
N LYS A 634 3.89 -17.96 -3.02
CA LYS A 634 5.11 -17.71 -2.26
C LYS A 634 4.95 -16.61 -1.21
N GLY A 635 4.12 -15.60 -1.49
CA GLY A 635 3.77 -14.54 -0.54
C GLY A 635 2.94 -15.09 0.61
N ARG A 636 1.87 -15.82 0.28
CA ARG A 636 0.96 -16.41 1.27
C ARG A 636 1.65 -17.45 2.16
N ALA A 637 2.65 -18.16 1.64
CA ALA A 637 3.51 -19.02 2.45
C ALA A 637 4.21 -18.24 3.58
N ALA A 638 4.77 -17.06 3.28
CA ALA A 638 5.40 -16.19 4.29
C ALA A 638 4.38 -15.63 5.30
N TRP A 639 3.14 -15.37 4.87
CA TRP A 639 2.05 -15.00 5.77
C TRP A 639 1.72 -16.12 6.76
N GLN A 640 1.56 -17.36 6.28
CA GLN A 640 1.18 -18.51 7.11
C GLN A 640 2.27 -18.93 8.11
N GLN A 641 3.54 -18.56 7.87
CA GLN A 641 4.62 -18.77 8.85
C GLN A 641 4.41 -17.93 10.12
N ALA A 642 3.91 -16.70 9.98
CA ALA A 642 3.81 -15.72 11.07
C ALA A 642 2.39 -15.50 11.59
N TYR A 643 1.37 -15.93 10.84
CA TYR A 643 -0.04 -15.72 11.15
C TYR A 643 -0.92 -16.95 10.89
N GLY A 644 -1.85 -17.22 11.79
CA GLY A 644 -2.90 -18.25 11.64
C GLY A 644 -2.55 -19.56 12.35
N GLU A 645 -3.27 -20.65 12.07
CA GLU A 645 -3.02 -21.94 12.72
C GLU A 645 -1.69 -22.56 12.22
N PRO A 646 -0.72 -22.86 13.11
CA PRO A 646 0.53 -23.52 12.73
C PRO A 646 0.29 -24.85 12.01
N GLY A 647 1.12 -25.16 11.01
CA GLY A 647 0.99 -26.40 10.23
C GLY A 647 -0.17 -26.41 9.24
N THR A 648 -0.89 -25.30 9.06
CA THR A 648 -1.91 -25.18 8.01
C THR A 648 -1.27 -25.41 6.63
N PRO A 649 -1.82 -26.32 5.80
CA PRO A 649 -1.28 -26.56 4.48
C PRO A 649 -1.48 -25.35 3.57
N LEU A 650 -0.48 -25.09 2.74
CA LEU A 650 -0.55 -24.04 1.72
C LEU A 650 -1.48 -24.52 0.60
N SER A 651 -2.73 -24.05 0.63
CA SER A 651 -3.78 -24.46 -0.32
C SER A 651 -4.71 -23.30 -0.64
N ILE A 652 -4.33 -22.48 -1.62
CA ILE A 652 -4.99 -21.22 -1.95
C ILE A 652 -6.38 -21.46 -2.50
N CYS A 653 -7.37 -20.69 -2.07
CA CYS A 653 -8.69 -20.68 -2.70
C CYS A 653 -8.62 -19.91 -4.03
N CYS A 654 -8.58 -20.62 -5.14
CA CYS A 654 -8.57 -20.05 -6.47
C CYS A 654 -9.99 -19.94 -7.02
N GLY A 655 -10.30 -18.85 -7.72
CA GLY A 655 -11.59 -18.65 -8.37
C GLY A 655 -11.45 -18.21 -9.82
N TRP A 656 -12.29 -18.73 -10.71
CA TRP A 656 -12.41 -18.27 -12.10
C TRP A 656 -13.84 -17.86 -12.38
N PHE A 657 -13.99 -16.68 -12.99
CA PHE A 657 -15.29 -16.06 -13.20
C PHE A 657 -15.38 -15.50 -14.61
N ASP A 658 -16.47 -15.80 -15.30
CA ASP A 658 -16.85 -15.10 -16.51
C ASP A 658 -18.37 -15.04 -16.70
N GLU A 659 -18.82 -14.53 -17.85
CA GLU A 659 -20.25 -14.41 -18.14
C GLU A 659 -21.00 -15.76 -18.23
N PHE A 660 -20.28 -16.88 -18.31
CA PHE A 660 -20.83 -18.20 -18.55
C PHE A 660 -20.76 -19.13 -17.34
N ASP A 661 -19.68 -19.06 -16.57
CA ASP A 661 -19.41 -19.98 -15.45
C ASP A 661 -18.66 -19.30 -14.29
N SER A 662 -18.69 -19.96 -13.13
CA SER A 662 -17.99 -19.55 -11.93
C SER A 662 -17.52 -20.78 -11.15
N GLN A 663 -16.21 -20.94 -11.05
CA GLN A 663 -15.57 -22.10 -10.43
C GLN A 663 -14.66 -21.66 -9.29
N CYS A 664 -14.58 -22.45 -8.22
CA CYS A 664 -13.69 -22.22 -7.09
C CYS A 664 -13.08 -23.54 -6.63
N HIS A 665 -11.75 -23.58 -6.49
CA HIS A 665 -10.99 -24.76 -6.12
C HIS A 665 -9.85 -24.41 -5.16
N GLN A 666 -9.51 -25.31 -4.25
CA GLN A 666 -8.32 -25.19 -3.41
C GLN A 666 -7.11 -25.78 -4.12
N ILE A 667 -6.04 -25.00 -4.28
CA ILE A 667 -4.86 -25.38 -5.06
C ILE A 667 -3.58 -25.11 -4.28
N ALA A 668 -2.70 -26.12 -4.24
CA ALA A 668 -1.46 -26.08 -3.46
C ALA A 668 -0.22 -25.67 -4.28
N ASP A 669 -0.24 -25.88 -5.61
CA ASP A 669 0.93 -25.67 -6.45
C ASP A 669 0.62 -25.05 -7.82
N THR A 670 1.66 -24.51 -8.45
CA THR A 670 1.59 -23.79 -9.72
C THR A 670 1.14 -24.66 -10.90
N GLN A 671 1.45 -25.96 -10.90
CA GLN A 671 1.13 -26.85 -12.01
C GLN A 671 -0.35 -27.26 -11.97
N ALA A 672 -0.88 -27.56 -10.77
CA ALA A 672 -2.30 -27.77 -10.55
C ALA A 672 -3.11 -26.53 -10.93
N PHE A 673 -2.62 -25.33 -10.57
CA PHE A 673 -3.22 -24.07 -11.01
C PHE A 673 -3.27 -23.93 -12.53
N ALA A 674 -2.15 -24.16 -13.21
CA ALA A 674 -2.08 -24.05 -14.66
C ALA A 674 -3.05 -25.03 -15.36
N THR A 675 -3.16 -26.26 -14.84
CA THR A 675 -4.07 -27.27 -15.36
C THR A 675 -5.53 -26.85 -15.21
N GLN A 676 -5.91 -26.39 -14.01
CA GLN A 676 -7.29 -25.94 -13.75
C GLN A 676 -7.64 -24.68 -14.57
N HIS A 677 -6.70 -23.74 -14.68
CA HIS A 677 -6.88 -22.55 -15.49
C HIS A 677 -7.09 -22.89 -16.97
N GLN A 678 -6.29 -23.80 -17.52
CA GLN A 678 -6.42 -24.27 -18.90
C GLN A 678 -7.79 -24.93 -19.13
N ALA A 679 -8.26 -25.77 -18.19
CA ALA A 679 -9.57 -26.41 -18.29
C ALA A 679 -10.71 -25.37 -18.33
N PHE A 680 -10.66 -24.36 -17.46
CA PHE A 680 -11.64 -23.26 -17.46
C PHE A 680 -11.62 -22.48 -18.78
N VAL A 681 -10.42 -22.13 -19.27
CA VAL A 681 -10.24 -21.38 -20.53
C VAL A 681 -10.73 -22.18 -21.74
N THR A 682 -10.48 -23.49 -21.80
CA THR A 682 -11.01 -24.35 -22.87
C THR A 682 -12.53 -24.34 -22.88
N GLY A 683 -13.19 -24.52 -21.72
CA GLY A 683 -14.65 -24.43 -21.64
C GLY A 683 -15.21 -23.04 -21.97
N ARG A 684 -14.45 -21.98 -21.67
CA ARG A 684 -14.77 -20.61 -22.08
C ARG A 684 -14.67 -20.43 -23.59
N ILE A 685 -13.62 -20.95 -24.23
CA ILE A 685 -13.42 -20.89 -25.69
C ILE A 685 -14.60 -21.55 -26.41
N ASP A 686 -15.01 -22.74 -25.98
CA ASP A 686 -16.14 -23.46 -26.59
C ASP A 686 -17.43 -22.62 -26.54
N LYS A 687 -17.72 -21.97 -25.40
CA LYS A 687 -18.90 -21.10 -25.25
C LYS A 687 -18.79 -19.80 -26.04
N LEU A 688 -17.59 -19.24 -26.19
CA LEU A 688 -17.37 -18.05 -27.03
C LEU A 688 -17.56 -18.38 -28.51
N GLN A 689 -17.11 -19.54 -28.98
CA GLN A 689 -17.30 -19.98 -30.36
C GLN A 689 -18.78 -20.25 -30.70
N GLN A 690 -19.58 -20.65 -29.72
CA GLN A 690 -21.03 -20.84 -29.87
C GLN A 690 -21.83 -19.52 -29.91
N GLN A 691 -21.23 -18.36 -29.65
CA GLN A 691 -21.95 -17.09 -29.78
C GLN A 691 -22.20 -16.77 -31.26
N GLU A 692 -23.45 -16.92 -31.69
CA GLU A 692 -23.88 -16.71 -33.08
C GLU A 692 -23.79 -15.26 -33.54
N GLN A 693 -23.97 -14.30 -32.62
CA GLN A 693 -24.01 -12.88 -32.96
C GLN A 693 -22.60 -12.27 -33.05
N ARG A 694 -22.04 -12.26 -34.27
CA ARG A 694 -20.79 -11.55 -34.58
C ARG A 694 -21.05 -10.05 -34.66
N LEU A 695 -20.75 -9.32 -33.58
CA LEU A 695 -20.97 -7.87 -33.47
C LEU A 695 -19.91 -7.02 -34.19
N ARG A 696 -18.75 -7.60 -34.53
CA ARG A 696 -17.57 -6.87 -35.01
C ARG A 696 -16.92 -7.63 -36.15
N TRP A 697 -16.61 -6.93 -37.22
CA TRP A 697 -15.85 -7.42 -38.36
C TRP A 697 -14.60 -6.57 -38.50
N ALA A 698 -13.45 -7.21 -38.71
CA ALA A 698 -12.19 -6.52 -38.92
C ALA A 698 -11.84 -6.55 -40.40
N GLU A 699 -11.38 -5.42 -40.91
CA GLU A 699 -10.84 -5.30 -42.26
C GLU A 699 -9.45 -4.67 -42.16
N ILE A 700 -8.52 -5.13 -43.02
CA ILE A 700 -7.16 -4.61 -43.06
C ILE A 700 -7.09 -3.58 -44.18
N GLU A 701 -6.88 -2.32 -43.81
CA GLU A 701 -6.80 -1.21 -44.76
C GLU A 701 -5.34 -0.91 -45.13
N PRO A 702 -4.95 -0.98 -46.42
CA PRO A 702 -3.61 -0.62 -46.84
C PRO A 702 -3.42 0.91 -46.83
N VAL A 703 -2.30 1.37 -46.27
CA VAL A 703 -1.90 2.78 -46.32
C VAL A 703 -0.73 2.93 -47.29
N ALA A 704 -0.94 3.63 -48.39
CA ALA A 704 0.08 3.92 -49.39
C ALA A 704 0.70 5.30 -49.14
N SER A 705 1.94 5.34 -48.67
CA SER A 705 2.72 6.58 -48.54
C SER A 705 3.80 6.65 -49.63
N PRO A 706 3.98 7.79 -50.32
CA PRO A 706 5.00 7.94 -51.36
C PRO A 706 6.43 7.87 -50.80
N THR A 707 6.62 8.20 -49.52
CA THR A 707 7.92 8.12 -48.84
C THR A 707 7.75 7.51 -47.44
N ARG A 708 8.87 7.07 -46.84
CA ARG A 708 8.91 6.60 -45.44
C ARG A 708 9.08 7.73 -44.42
N GLU A 709 9.03 8.98 -44.86
CA GLU A 709 9.12 10.13 -43.97
C GLU A 709 7.88 10.18 -43.06
N ALA A 710 8.06 10.38 -41.76
CA ALA A 710 6.97 10.35 -40.78
C ALA A 710 5.83 11.32 -41.13
N SER A 711 6.15 12.51 -41.66
CA SER A 711 5.15 13.49 -42.06
C SER A 711 4.31 13.01 -43.25
N ALA A 712 4.95 12.38 -44.24
CA ALA A 712 4.27 11.82 -45.42
C ALA A 712 3.39 10.63 -45.05
N VAL A 713 3.88 9.75 -44.16
CA VAL A 713 3.11 8.63 -43.63
C VAL A 713 1.89 9.12 -42.86
N CYS A 714 2.02 10.10 -41.97
CA CYS A 714 0.88 10.66 -41.24
C CYS A 714 -0.18 11.26 -42.19
N ARG A 715 0.25 11.94 -43.26
CA ARG A 715 -0.68 12.46 -44.28
C ARG A 715 -1.39 11.33 -45.04
N ALA A 716 -0.67 10.28 -45.40
CA ALA A 716 -1.24 9.10 -46.06
C ALA A 716 -2.28 8.41 -45.17
N VAL A 717 -1.95 8.19 -43.89
CA VAL A 717 -2.89 7.64 -42.89
C VAL A 717 -4.13 8.51 -42.77
N ALA A 718 -3.98 9.84 -42.67
CA ALA A 718 -5.13 10.75 -42.61
C ALA A 718 -6.02 10.66 -43.85
N HIS A 719 -5.45 10.58 -45.05
CA HIS A 719 -6.21 10.43 -46.29
C HIS A 719 -7.00 9.12 -46.31
N THR A 720 -6.37 8.01 -45.95
CA THR A 720 -7.03 6.71 -45.84
C THR A 720 -8.17 6.74 -44.81
N LEU A 721 -7.92 7.30 -43.62
CA LEU A 721 -8.93 7.39 -42.57
C LEU A 721 -10.12 8.27 -42.98
N HIS A 722 -9.87 9.42 -43.63
CA HIS A 722 -10.92 10.33 -44.09
C HIS A 722 -11.92 9.59 -44.98
N GLN A 723 -11.45 8.84 -45.98
CA GLN A 723 -12.32 8.03 -46.85
C GLN A 723 -13.09 6.96 -46.09
N ARG A 724 -12.41 6.25 -45.17
CA ARG A 724 -13.00 5.12 -44.44
C ARG A 724 -14.01 5.53 -43.39
N VAL A 725 -13.87 6.71 -42.78
CA VAL A 725 -14.89 7.25 -41.86
C VAL A 725 -16.25 7.39 -42.56
N PHE A 726 -16.29 7.91 -43.78
CA PHE A 726 -17.54 8.04 -44.53
C PHE A 726 -18.09 6.69 -44.99
N ALA A 727 -17.23 5.78 -45.46
CA ALA A 727 -17.64 4.42 -45.82
C ALA A 727 -18.26 3.69 -44.62
N LEU A 728 -17.64 3.77 -43.45
CA LEU A 728 -18.17 3.17 -42.22
C LEU A 728 -19.46 3.84 -41.75
N HIS A 729 -19.60 5.17 -41.89
CA HIS A 729 -20.85 5.87 -41.58
C HIS A 729 -22.02 5.36 -42.44
N GLN A 730 -21.80 5.16 -43.74
CA GLN A 730 -22.84 4.64 -44.64
C GLN A 730 -23.34 3.26 -44.20
N HIS A 731 -22.44 2.39 -43.73
CA HIS A 731 -22.81 1.05 -43.26
C HIS A 731 -23.32 1.02 -41.82
N HIS A 732 -22.88 1.96 -40.97
CA HIS A 732 -23.09 1.92 -39.53
C HIS A 732 -23.52 3.30 -39.01
N HIS A 733 -24.81 3.58 -39.08
CA HIS A 733 -25.42 4.80 -38.53
C HIS A 733 -26.75 4.51 -37.85
N GLN A 734 -27.23 5.49 -37.10
CA GLN A 734 -28.62 5.58 -36.64
C GLN A 734 -29.32 6.69 -37.38
N THR A 735 -30.58 6.45 -37.76
CA THR A 735 -31.42 7.42 -38.45
C THR A 735 -32.37 8.06 -37.46
N HIS A 736 -32.30 9.38 -37.34
CA HIS A 736 -33.25 10.17 -36.58
C HIS A 736 -34.59 10.22 -37.31
N SER A 737 -35.70 10.42 -36.58
CA SER A 737 -37.05 10.51 -37.15
C SER A 737 -37.20 11.60 -38.21
N GLY A 738 -36.40 12.67 -38.13
CA GLY A 738 -36.30 13.73 -39.13
C GLY A 738 -35.43 13.42 -40.36
N GLY A 739 -35.00 12.17 -40.57
CA GLY A 739 -34.26 11.72 -41.75
C GLY A 739 -32.75 11.94 -41.72
N LYS A 740 -32.19 12.61 -40.71
CA LYS A 740 -30.73 12.77 -40.55
C LYS A 740 -30.11 11.50 -39.98
N THR A 741 -28.90 11.17 -40.43
CA THR A 741 -28.12 10.03 -39.92
C THR A 741 -26.98 10.49 -39.01
N VAL A 742 -26.63 9.67 -38.02
CA VAL A 742 -25.50 9.91 -37.13
C VAL A 742 -24.74 8.62 -36.86
N SER A 743 -23.41 8.69 -36.80
CA SER A 743 -22.57 7.59 -36.35
C SER A 743 -21.52 8.10 -35.37
N LEU A 744 -21.00 7.20 -34.53
CA LEU A 744 -19.91 7.47 -33.59
C LEU A 744 -18.76 6.53 -33.93
N GLY A 745 -17.63 7.10 -34.37
CA GLY A 745 -16.41 6.38 -34.70
C GLY A 745 -15.30 6.64 -33.68
N VAL A 746 -14.38 5.69 -33.54
CA VAL A 746 -13.19 5.84 -32.69
C VAL A 746 -11.95 5.54 -33.54
N ILE A 747 -11.02 6.49 -33.60
CA ILE A 747 -9.70 6.32 -34.20
C ILE A 747 -8.70 6.15 -33.06
N ARG A 748 -8.18 4.93 -32.88
CA ARG A 748 -7.16 4.64 -31.88
C ARG A 748 -5.78 4.66 -32.54
N MET A 749 -4.85 5.44 -31.98
CA MET A 749 -3.45 5.46 -32.39
C MET A 749 -2.55 5.13 -31.21
N ALA A 750 -1.40 4.50 -31.49
CA ALA A 750 -0.51 3.99 -30.45
C ALA A 750 0.25 5.09 -29.69
N ASN A 751 0.54 6.23 -30.34
CA ASN A 751 1.38 7.28 -29.78
C ASN A 751 0.77 8.67 -30.02
N ILE A 752 0.99 9.57 -29.07
CA ILE A 752 0.41 10.93 -29.06
C ILE A 752 0.91 11.77 -30.23
N ASN A 753 2.22 11.79 -30.51
CA ASN A 753 2.76 12.65 -31.57
C ASN A 753 2.22 12.31 -32.97
N PRO A 754 2.20 11.03 -33.41
CA PRO A 754 1.50 10.63 -34.63
C PRO A 754 0.00 10.93 -34.58
N LEU A 755 -0.66 10.71 -33.44
CA LEU A 755 -2.08 11.03 -33.26
C LEU A 755 -2.38 12.49 -33.55
N VAL A 756 -1.62 13.40 -32.96
CA VAL A 756 -1.78 14.85 -33.16
C VAL A 756 -1.51 15.22 -34.62
N ALA A 757 -0.48 14.63 -35.26
CA ALA A 757 -0.17 14.91 -36.66
C ALA A 757 -1.28 14.46 -37.62
N VAL A 758 -1.82 13.24 -37.42
CA VAL A 758 -2.93 12.71 -38.20
C VAL A 758 -4.22 13.50 -37.96
N ALA A 759 -4.52 13.84 -36.70
CA ALA A 759 -5.69 14.64 -36.36
C ALA A 759 -5.66 16.03 -37.02
N ARG A 760 -4.52 16.73 -36.99
CA ARG A 760 -4.34 18.00 -37.71
C ARG A 760 -4.56 17.86 -39.21
N ALA A 761 -4.04 16.78 -39.81
CA ALA A 761 -4.23 16.52 -41.23
C ALA A 761 -5.70 16.22 -41.56
N LEU A 762 -6.41 15.46 -40.73
CA LEU A 762 -7.85 15.18 -40.89
C LEU A 762 -8.71 16.45 -40.77
N MET A 763 -8.41 17.33 -39.81
CA MET A 763 -9.12 18.60 -39.61
C MET A 763 -8.94 19.57 -40.79
N ALA A 764 -7.83 19.47 -41.52
CA ALA A 764 -7.57 20.31 -42.68
C ALA A 764 -8.28 19.83 -43.97
N MET A 765 -8.85 18.62 -43.97
CA MET A 765 -9.56 18.07 -45.14
C MET A 765 -11.03 18.54 -45.16
N PRO A 766 -11.56 18.94 -46.32
CA PRO A 766 -12.95 19.40 -46.42
C PRO A 766 -13.94 18.24 -46.20
N SER A 767 -15.14 18.58 -45.72
CA SER A 767 -16.27 17.66 -45.67
C SER A 767 -16.86 17.47 -47.07
N PRO A 768 -17.24 16.25 -47.48
CA PRO A 768 -18.03 16.04 -48.68
C PRO A 768 -19.43 16.69 -48.57
N THR A 769 -20.05 16.99 -49.71
CA THR A 769 -21.22 17.88 -49.85
C THR A 769 -22.48 17.45 -49.07
N ASP A 770 -22.59 16.18 -48.67
CA ASP A 770 -23.73 15.61 -47.95
C ASP A 770 -23.43 15.25 -46.48
N TYR A 771 -22.24 15.55 -45.98
CA TYR A 771 -21.80 15.18 -44.64
C TYR A 771 -21.45 16.41 -43.81
N LEU A 772 -21.77 16.35 -42.52
CA LEU A 772 -21.29 17.29 -41.52
C LEU A 772 -20.09 16.67 -40.80
N TRP A 773 -18.90 16.94 -41.32
CA TRP A 773 -17.62 16.51 -40.76
C TRP A 773 -16.66 17.70 -40.69
N GLY A 774 -16.03 17.93 -39.54
CA GLY A 774 -15.12 19.07 -39.35
C GLY A 774 -14.53 19.11 -37.95
N SER A 775 -13.79 20.17 -37.63
CA SER A 775 -13.14 20.37 -36.33
C SER A 775 -14.09 20.19 -35.14
N ASP A 776 -15.35 20.61 -35.30
CA ASP A 776 -16.36 20.59 -34.24
C ASP A 776 -16.91 19.19 -33.94
N HIS A 777 -16.59 18.21 -34.79
CA HIS A 777 -17.05 16.82 -34.70
C HIS A 777 -15.91 15.83 -34.39
N LEU A 778 -14.66 16.31 -34.32
CA LEU A 778 -13.50 15.51 -33.95
C LEU A 778 -13.08 15.79 -32.50
N CYS A 779 -13.36 14.85 -31.60
CA CYS A 779 -12.88 14.92 -30.23
C CYS A 779 -11.49 14.26 -30.12
N ILE A 780 -10.49 15.04 -29.72
CA ILE A 780 -9.14 14.51 -29.44
C ILE A 780 -9.01 14.30 -27.92
N ALA A 781 -8.78 13.05 -27.50
CA ALA A 781 -8.46 12.68 -26.14
C ALA A 781 -7.08 12.01 -26.11
N TYR A 782 -6.16 12.50 -25.29
CA TYR A 782 -4.82 11.93 -25.08
C TYR A 782 -4.45 11.98 -23.60
#